data_AF-A0A6B1FFS0-F1
#
_entry.id   AF-A0A6B1FFS0-F1
#
_cell.length_a   1.000
_cell.length_b   1.000
_cell.length_c   1.000
_cell.angle_alpha   90.00
_cell.angle_beta   90.00
_cell.angle_gamma   90.00
#
_symmetry.space_group_name_H-M   'P 1'
#
loop_
_entity.id
_entity.type
_entity.pdbx_description
1 polymer ?
#
loop_
_entity_poly.entity_id
_entity_poly.type
_entity_poly.pdbx_seq_one_letter_code
_entity_poly.pdbx_strand_id
1 'polypeptide(L)'
;MAFGDSITVNVAGYFRDPDGDPLNFTATSADSGIVTAAVGGGGVTVRGVSRGTATVAVTATDPDSLSARQAFEARVPNRGPEAVGTIEDPRIEVGDSIAIGLASYFADPEGDSLDFSATSTDNRVARAAVAGDTAWVVAVAKGTATVTVTARDPEGLAADQFFTVAVPNRRPLATTSIPADSVLLGDALELSLGAHFTDPDGDSLSFSAESSEPDVAMVRVSGGTLVVVPAAPGRTSVTVTASDPEGLSAAQAFDVTSVRPNRAPVAEGMIPDTVIHVGVSDSLDVAPYFGDPDGDSLTYTATTSRSIRVTVAVNGSTLRLTAVSLGNSAITVTARDPDGLSARQRFRAFVKPIPAPDLAVDTPAVNTDRVEVGGQFIFSALVRNLGNAGTESPGTLRIHASFDPRISPTDPVVATDSVIALGPGQASEVSVLVTGPLRVGILYYGACIDPPANETSVRNNCSQAVPVTFWQPNRPPQPRDSIPDRTVEPGDTIRIGLSRFFMDPDLDSLRYTAESSDPTIATASVSGNTLTVAGRAEGNAAIVVTAHDVTSRTPGSLSATQRFEVTVRILPRPDLVAEMPVDSFHIAPDESFILNAIVRNQGSDQSSATTVRFLLSNDRTIDPDDQLIGTDAVGALPVAARATASTDLKSRSEVGTYYYGACVDAVAGEFRTFNNCSAPVAVVVDEAILPNRPPVASRSFSDIPGAQPGERYRGSLTEVFSDPDGDPLTYATSSSDATIAHATVAGDTLFVHAVSPGSAKITVVARDPAGFSAATDFHITVVAPCTGFCIDLGFTSAVEERYRDHIGAGVGGWQAILAGTELSDITIPAGAACGGLTLTDTTIVDDHLFLVHVAEIDGPAGTLAFAGPCFRRSGSPGLPIVSRAVFDAADIDDLAGGGVLADVAFHEMAHGLGFLSTYFDRAGFLAEGSDPHFTGSAALGAFNAAGGNAYAGAKVPLEGDLSHWRESVLGAEIMTPKLEPDRPQPASEITLGAMADLGYAVDFDLANDYRLPGPVSPHAVREGPRRVFDLSGDVDHGPVAILGPDGRVVDVISPPGYAPPAPTHSVPIDLRSPGGLRVSSSYVSWIREAPARRPR
;
A
#
# COMPACT_ATOMS: atom_id res chain seq x y z
N MET A 1 48.20 -121.65 -52.50
CA MET A 1 49.43 -121.02 -51.97
C MET A 1 49.31 -119.51 -52.17
N ALA A 2 49.90 -118.67 -51.32
CA ALA A 2 49.84 -117.23 -51.53
C ALA A 2 50.88 -116.77 -52.58
N PHE A 3 50.72 -115.55 -53.08
CA PHE A 3 51.69 -114.91 -53.95
C PHE A 3 53.05 -114.76 -53.23
N GLY A 4 54.15 -115.12 -53.88
CA GLY A 4 55.51 -115.03 -53.32
C GLY A 4 55.95 -116.19 -52.43
N ASP A 5 55.00 -116.96 -51.88
CA ASP A 5 55.26 -118.15 -51.05
C ASP A 5 55.86 -119.31 -51.85
N SER A 6 56.66 -120.14 -51.17
CA SER A 6 57.16 -121.40 -51.72
C SER A 6 56.80 -122.59 -50.84
N ILE A 7 56.33 -123.67 -51.44
CA ILE A 7 55.94 -124.92 -50.80
C ILE A 7 56.81 -126.02 -51.37
N THR A 8 57.47 -126.81 -50.52
CA THR A 8 58.23 -127.99 -50.96
C THR A 8 57.40 -129.25 -50.77
N VAL A 9 57.16 -129.96 -51.87
CA VAL A 9 56.47 -131.25 -51.89
C VAL A 9 57.53 -132.35 -51.98
N ASN A 10 57.60 -133.23 -50.98
CA ASN A 10 58.46 -134.40 -51.07
C ASN A 10 57.84 -135.40 -52.05
N VAL A 11 58.47 -135.59 -53.20
CA VAL A 11 57.93 -136.43 -54.29
C VAL A 11 58.43 -137.87 -54.26
N ALA A 12 59.47 -138.17 -53.47
CA ALA A 12 60.09 -139.50 -53.41
C ALA A 12 59.11 -140.59 -52.94
N GLY A 13 58.08 -140.24 -52.17
CA GLY A 13 57.05 -141.19 -51.72
C GLY A 13 55.95 -141.50 -52.75
N TYR A 14 55.89 -140.76 -53.86
CA TYR A 14 54.83 -140.89 -54.87
C TYR A 14 55.27 -141.65 -56.12
N PHE A 15 56.57 -141.95 -56.24
CA PHE A 15 57.14 -142.75 -57.32
C PHE A 15 57.98 -143.87 -56.71
N ARG A 16 57.84 -145.10 -57.24
CA ARG A 16 58.61 -146.25 -56.79
C ARG A 16 59.08 -147.05 -58.00
N ASP A 17 60.36 -147.34 -58.04
CA ASP A 17 60.93 -148.27 -59.02
C ASP A 17 60.66 -149.72 -58.61
N PRO A 18 60.11 -150.59 -59.48
CA PRO A 18 59.85 -152.00 -59.16
C PRO A 18 61.11 -152.82 -58.83
N ASP A 19 62.24 -152.50 -59.44
CA ASP A 19 63.52 -153.22 -59.31
C ASP A 19 64.41 -152.61 -58.21
N GLY A 20 64.04 -151.42 -57.72
CA GLY A 20 64.65 -150.75 -56.58
C GLY A 20 65.73 -149.75 -56.96
N ASP A 21 65.79 -149.35 -58.23
CA ASP A 21 66.76 -148.40 -58.72
C ASP A 21 66.51 -146.96 -58.24
N PRO A 22 67.56 -146.15 -58.02
CA PRO A 22 67.41 -144.77 -57.59
C PRO A 22 66.79 -143.90 -58.69
N LEU A 23 65.66 -143.26 -58.37
CA LEU A 23 64.92 -142.39 -59.27
C LEU A 23 65.47 -140.96 -59.28
N ASN A 24 65.67 -140.40 -60.47
CA ASN A 24 65.94 -138.98 -60.67
C ASN A 24 64.64 -138.23 -61.01
N PHE A 25 64.42 -137.07 -60.38
CA PHE A 25 63.18 -136.30 -60.55
C PHE A 25 63.42 -135.03 -61.38
N THR A 26 62.48 -134.70 -62.25
CA THR A 26 62.37 -133.39 -62.91
C THR A 26 60.95 -132.85 -62.72
N ALA A 27 60.81 -131.53 -62.58
CA ALA A 27 59.52 -130.89 -62.44
C ALA A 27 59.42 -129.69 -63.38
N THR A 28 58.26 -129.55 -64.02
CA THR A 28 57.96 -128.47 -64.95
C THR A 28 56.59 -127.89 -64.61
N SER A 29 56.50 -126.57 -64.50
CA SER A 29 55.20 -125.88 -64.43
C SER A 29 54.68 -125.61 -65.84
N ALA A 30 53.38 -125.82 -66.04
CA ALA A 30 52.68 -125.48 -67.28
C ALA A 30 52.66 -123.96 -67.55
N ASP A 31 52.73 -123.14 -66.50
CA ASP A 31 52.87 -121.69 -66.59
C ASP A 31 53.80 -121.16 -65.49
N SER A 32 55.06 -120.92 -65.87
CA SER A 32 56.07 -120.35 -64.97
C SER A 32 55.80 -118.90 -64.58
N GLY A 33 54.89 -118.20 -65.26
CA GLY A 33 54.44 -116.85 -64.89
C GLY A 33 53.53 -116.86 -63.67
N ILE A 34 52.77 -117.92 -63.44
CA ILE A 34 51.87 -118.09 -62.28
C ILE A 34 52.57 -118.86 -61.17
N VAL A 35 53.24 -119.96 -61.49
CA VAL A 35 53.92 -120.82 -60.51
C VAL A 35 55.21 -121.38 -61.10
N THR A 36 56.33 -121.28 -60.40
CA THR A 36 57.58 -121.97 -60.78
C THR A 36 57.77 -123.27 -60.00
N ALA A 37 58.41 -124.26 -60.62
CA ALA A 37 58.72 -125.55 -60.00
C ALA A 37 60.20 -125.90 -60.21
N ALA A 38 60.88 -126.28 -59.14
CA ALA A 38 62.30 -126.69 -59.16
C ALA A 38 62.51 -127.96 -58.34
N VAL A 39 63.44 -128.82 -58.76
CA VAL A 39 63.79 -130.06 -58.05
C VAL A 39 65.10 -129.89 -57.28
N GLY A 40 65.12 -130.28 -56.01
CA GLY A 40 66.32 -130.29 -55.17
C GLY A 40 66.12 -131.08 -53.89
N GLY A 41 67.15 -131.81 -53.43
CA GLY A 41 67.13 -132.50 -52.13
C GLY A 41 66.01 -133.54 -51.95
N GLY A 42 65.61 -134.25 -53.01
CA GLY A 42 64.57 -135.29 -52.96
C GLY A 42 63.11 -134.79 -53.03
N GLY A 43 62.88 -133.49 -53.24
CA GLY A 43 61.55 -132.89 -53.37
C GLY A 43 61.41 -131.88 -54.53
N VAL A 44 60.17 -131.44 -54.79
CA VAL A 44 59.81 -130.39 -55.75
C VAL A 44 59.36 -129.15 -54.98
N THR A 45 60.11 -128.05 -55.08
CA THR A 45 59.70 -126.75 -54.54
C THR A 45 58.89 -125.99 -55.58
N VAL A 46 57.67 -125.61 -55.20
CA VAL A 46 56.71 -124.86 -55.99
C VAL A 46 56.60 -123.46 -55.41
N ARG A 47 56.81 -122.41 -56.22
CA ARG A 47 56.72 -121.00 -55.78
C ARG A 47 55.65 -120.24 -56.56
N GLY A 48 54.78 -119.53 -55.85
CA GLY A 48 53.74 -118.68 -56.45
C GLY A 48 54.37 -117.38 -56.97
N VAL A 49 54.15 -117.07 -58.24
CA VAL A 49 54.75 -115.93 -58.94
C VAL A 49 53.70 -114.89 -59.35
N SER A 50 52.49 -115.29 -59.71
CA SER A 50 51.38 -114.36 -59.96
C SER A 50 50.02 -115.05 -59.72
N ARG A 51 48.95 -114.25 -59.63
CA ARG A 51 47.58 -114.78 -59.42
C ARG A 51 47.20 -115.75 -60.53
N GLY A 52 46.45 -116.80 -60.17
CA GLY A 52 45.94 -117.78 -61.12
C GLY A 52 46.28 -119.21 -60.73
N THR A 53 46.11 -120.12 -61.69
CA THR A 53 46.28 -121.56 -61.46
C THR A 53 47.19 -122.17 -62.51
N ALA A 54 48.23 -122.88 -62.07
CA ALA A 54 49.15 -123.58 -62.96
C ALA A 54 49.35 -125.02 -62.52
N THR A 55 49.43 -125.93 -63.49
CA THR A 55 49.68 -127.35 -63.26
C THR A 55 51.17 -127.63 -63.21
N VAL A 56 51.65 -128.27 -62.16
CA VAL A 56 53.04 -128.71 -62.00
C VAL A 56 53.11 -130.21 -62.27
N ALA A 57 53.88 -130.61 -63.28
CA ALA A 57 54.13 -132.00 -63.63
C ALA A 57 55.51 -132.44 -63.15
N VAL A 58 55.58 -133.59 -62.48
CA VAL A 58 56.79 -134.22 -61.96
C VAL A 58 57.03 -135.53 -62.72
N THR A 59 58.23 -135.68 -63.26
CA THR A 59 58.69 -136.91 -63.95
C THR A 59 59.77 -137.57 -63.12
N ALA A 60 59.60 -138.84 -62.80
CA ALA A 60 60.65 -139.68 -62.21
C ALA A 60 61.22 -140.60 -63.29
N THR A 61 62.55 -140.68 -63.39
CA THR A 61 63.26 -141.47 -64.40
C THR A 61 64.31 -142.36 -63.72
N ASP A 62 64.38 -143.63 -64.11
CA ASP A 62 65.37 -144.59 -63.63
C ASP A 62 66.71 -144.48 -64.42
N PRO A 63 67.79 -145.20 -64.03
CA PRO A 63 69.06 -145.21 -64.75
C PRO A 63 68.98 -145.79 -66.19
N ASP A 64 68.00 -146.64 -66.47
CA ASP A 64 67.75 -147.26 -67.79
C ASP A 64 66.86 -146.39 -68.69
N SER A 65 66.55 -145.16 -68.24
CA SER A 65 65.77 -144.14 -68.95
C SER A 65 64.27 -144.43 -69.12
N LEU A 66 63.70 -145.34 -68.33
CA LEU A 66 62.25 -145.50 -68.20
C LEU A 66 61.71 -144.44 -67.22
N SER A 67 60.51 -143.91 -67.47
CA SER A 67 59.96 -142.82 -66.65
C SER A 67 58.46 -142.91 -66.39
N ALA A 68 58.04 -142.35 -65.26
CA ALA A 68 56.65 -142.15 -64.88
C ALA A 68 56.38 -140.68 -64.59
N ARG A 69 55.17 -140.19 -64.89
CA ARG A 69 54.77 -138.78 -64.71
C ARG A 69 53.50 -138.66 -63.88
N GLN A 70 53.47 -137.68 -62.98
CA GLN A 70 52.29 -137.26 -62.23
C GLN A 70 52.22 -135.73 -62.19
N ALA A 71 51.02 -135.15 -62.05
CA ALA A 71 50.84 -133.70 -62.00
C ALA A 71 49.82 -133.28 -60.94
N PHE A 72 49.92 -132.03 -60.45
CA PHE A 72 48.97 -131.39 -59.55
C PHE A 72 48.78 -129.90 -59.87
N GLU A 73 47.65 -129.31 -59.48
CA GLU A 73 47.37 -127.88 -59.65
C GLU A 73 47.85 -127.06 -58.45
N ALA A 74 48.49 -125.94 -58.71
CA ALA A 74 48.79 -124.91 -57.72
C ALA A 74 47.96 -123.66 -58.01
N ARG A 75 47.24 -123.15 -57.01
CA ARG A 75 46.37 -121.97 -57.10
C ARG A 75 46.87 -120.82 -56.21
N VAL A 76 46.88 -119.61 -56.76
CA VAL A 76 47.24 -118.35 -56.09
C VAL A 76 46.05 -117.37 -56.14
N PRO A 77 45.33 -117.12 -55.02
CA PRO A 77 44.16 -116.22 -54.98
C PRO A 77 44.56 -114.73 -54.86
N ASN A 78 43.62 -113.82 -55.20
CA ASN A 78 43.74 -112.38 -54.95
C ASN A 78 43.55 -112.05 -53.45
N ARG A 79 44.19 -110.99 -52.95
CA ARG A 79 43.95 -110.47 -51.60
C ARG A 79 43.35 -109.08 -51.70
N GLY A 80 42.50 -108.74 -50.74
CA GLY A 80 41.95 -107.39 -50.67
C GLY A 80 42.97 -106.39 -50.13
N PRO A 81 42.65 -105.09 -50.22
CA PRO A 81 43.49 -104.04 -49.65
C PRO A 81 43.63 -104.21 -48.14
N GLU A 82 44.77 -103.76 -47.61
CA GLU A 82 45.05 -103.70 -46.18
C GLU A 82 45.14 -102.24 -45.74
N ALA A 83 44.57 -101.92 -44.58
CA ALA A 83 44.78 -100.63 -43.94
C ALA A 83 46.22 -100.55 -43.41
N VAL A 84 46.95 -99.50 -43.80
CA VAL A 84 48.33 -99.24 -43.36
C VAL A 84 48.40 -97.91 -42.63
N GLY A 85 49.13 -97.83 -41.52
CA GLY A 85 49.15 -96.61 -40.69
C GLY A 85 47.80 -96.28 -40.04
N THR A 86 47.68 -95.04 -39.54
CA THR A 86 46.48 -94.51 -38.86
C THR A 86 46.22 -93.06 -39.25
N ILE A 87 44.98 -92.73 -39.59
CA ILE A 87 44.52 -91.35 -39.80
C ILE A 87 44.27 -90.71 -38.43
N GLU A 88 44.88 -89.54 -38.18
CA GLU A 88 44.69 -88.80 -36.93
C GLU A 88 43.32 -88.12 -36.84
N ASP A 89 42.80 -87.96 -35.62
CA ASP A 89 41.54 -87.27 -35.33
C ASP A 89 41.70 -85.74 -35.48
N PRO A 90 41.11 -85.09 -36.51
CA PRO A 90 41.28 -83.66 -36.71
C PRO A 90 40.34 -82.84 -35.80
N ARG A 91 40.87 -81.72 -35.31
CA ARG A 91 40.08 -80.63 -34.71
C ARG A 91 39.95 -79.50 -35.71
N ILE A 92 38.72 -79.21 -36.14
CA ILE A 92 38.45 -78.29 -37.26
C ILE A 92 37.39 -77.28 -36.80
N GLU A 93 37.59 -75.99 -37.07
CA GLU A 93 36.58 -74.97 -36.78
C GLU A 93 35.41 -75.03 -37.76
N VAL A 94 34.22 -74.60 -37.33
CA VAL A 94 33.01 -74.56 -38.18
C VAL A 94 33.29 -73.75 -39.46
N GLY A 95 33.02 -74.35 -40.62
CA GLY A 95 33.22 -73.74 -41.94
C GLY A 95 34.56 -74.07 -42.60
N ASP A 96 35.53 -74.57 -41.83
CA ASP A 96 36.82 -75.01 -42.37
C ASP A 96 36.75 -76.43 -42.94
N SER A 97 37.77 -76.78 -43.74
CA SER A 97 37.90 -78.11 -44.33
C SER A 97 39.34 -78.61 -44.32
N ILE A 98 39.49 -79.93 -44.27
CA ILE A 98 40.79 -80.62 -44.36
C ILE A 98 40.77 -81.62 -45.52
N ALA A 99 41.93 -81.78 -46.16
CA ALA A 99 42.17 -82.77 -47.20
C ALA A 99 43.11 -83.85 -46.67
N ILE A 100 42.73 -85.12 -46.81
CA ILE A 100 43.48 -86.29 -46.34
C ILE A 100 43.76 -87.19 -47.54
N GLY A 101 45.04 -87.33 -47.91
CA GLY A 101 45.46 -88.27 -48.95
C GLY A 101 45.40 -89.72 -48.46
N LEU A 102 44.58 -90.55 -49.10
CA LEU A 102 44.25 -91.92 -48.69
C LEU A 102 45.25 -92.96 -49.17
N ALA A 103 46.02 -92.67 -50.22
CA ALA A 103 46.99 -93.60 -50.79
C ALA A 103 48.12 -94.02 -49.83
N SER A 104 48.38 -93.22 -48.78
CA SER A 104 49.33 -93.56 -47.72
C SER A 104 48.73 -94.40 -46.59
N TYR A 105 47.40 -94.60 -46.58
CA TYR A 105 46.68 -95.28 -45.50
C TYR A 105 46.07 -96.63 -45.90
N PHE A 106 46.13 -96.98 -47.18
CA PHE A 106 45.69 -98.26 -47.72
C PHE A 106 46.70 -98.77 -48.73
N ALA A 107 47.03 -100.06 -48.66
CA ALA A 107 47.94 -100.71 -49.60
C ALA A 107 47.34 -102.01 -50.10
N ASP A 108 47.40 -102.23 -51.40
CA ASP A 108 47.02 -103.50 -52.02
C ASP A 108 48.26 -104.42 -52.13
N PRO A 109 48.21 -105.66 -51.62
CA PRO A 109 49.38 -106.56 -51.65
C PRO A 109 49.84 -106.94 -53.06
N GLU A 110 48.95 -106.89 -54.06
CA GLU A 110 49.24 -107.18 -55.46
C GLU A 110 49.47 -105.90 -56.30
N GLY A 111 49.24 -104.73 -55.71
CA GLY A 111 49.44 -103.43 -56.34
C GLY A 111 48.25 -102.98 -57.20
N ASP A 112 47.07 -103.55 -56.98
CA ASP A 112 45.84 -103.15 -57.67
C ASP A 112 45.42 -101.72 -57.28
N SER A 113 44.76 -101.03 -58.22
CA SER A 113 44.25 -99.67 -57.99
C SER A 113 43.07 -99.70 -57.03
N LEU A 114 43.07 -98.82 -56.03
CA LEU A 114 42.02 -98.74 -55.02
C LEU A 114 41.01 -97.64 -55.31
N ASP A 115 39.73 -97.99 -55.20
CA ASP A 115 38.61 -97.05 -55.21
C ASP A 115 38.22 -96.68 -53.78
N PHE A 116 38.06 -95.38 -53.51
CA PHE A 116 37.89 -94.87 -52.16
C PHE A 116 36.52 -94.24 -51.94
N SER A 117 35.94 -94.45 -50.77
CA SER A 117 34.71 -93.78 -50.33
C SER A 117 34.82 -93.36 -48.87
N ALA A 118 34.09 -92.31 -48.48
CA ALA A 118 34.03 -91.84 -47.10
C ALA A 118 32.59 -91.53 -46.68
N THR A 119 32.26 -91.85 -45.43
CA THR A 119 30.94 -91.57 -44.83
C THR A 119 31.12 -91.00 -43.43
N SER A 120 30.25 -90.07 -43.04
CA SER A 120 30.24 -89.46 -41.70
C SER A 120 29.03 -89.93 -40.90
N THR A 121 29.19 -90.15 -39.60
CA THR A 121 28.09 -90.48 -38.69
C THR A 121 27.10 -89.34 -38.53
N ASP A 122 27.54 -88.08 -38.67
CA ASP A 122 26.64 -86.91 -38.66
C ASP A 122 27.10 -85.80 -39.63
N ASN A 123 26.44 -85.73 -40.78
CA ASN A 123 26.65 -84.70 -41.80
C ASN A 123 26.20 -83.28 -41.38
N ARG A 124 25.58 -83.13 -40.21
CA ARG A 124 25.32 -81.81 -39.60
C ARG A 124 26.51 -81.28 -38.82
N VAL A 125 27.41 -82.16 -38.35
CA VAL A 125 28.64 -81.81 -37.63
C VAL A 125 29.84 -81.81 -38.57
N ALA A 126 30.05 -82.87 -39.34
CA ALA A 126 31.12 -82.95 -40.33
C ALA A 126 30.68 -83.74 -41.57
N ARG A 127 30.96 -83.20 -42.76
CA ARG A 127 30.66 -83.85 -44.04
C ARG A 127 31.94 -84.40 -44.64
N ALA A 128 31.92 -85.64 -45.10
CA ALA A 128 33.03 -86.27 -45.77
C ALA A 128 32.66 -86.60 -47.22
N ALA A 129 33.58 -86.35 -48.14
CA ALA A 129 33.48 -86.74 -49.56
C ALA A 129 34.86 -87.17 -50.05
N VAL A 130 34.90 -88.03 -51.07
CA VAL A 130 36.16 -88.48 -51.68
C VAL A 130 36.21 -88.03 -53.13
N ALA A 131 37.37 -87.53 -53.57
CA ALA A 131 37.66 -87.22 -54.96
C ALA A 131 39.04 -87.79 -55.31
N GLY A 132 39.08 -88.80 -56.20
CA GLY A 132 40.30 -89.55 -56.49
C GLY A 132 40.79 -90.31 -55.26
N ASP A 133 42.00 -90.01 -54.82
CA ASP A 133 42.64 -90.60 -53.64
C ASP A 133 42.55 -89.70 -52.39
N THR A 134 41.78 -88.62 -52.41
CA THR A 134 41.74 -87.64 -51.33
C THR A 134 40.36 -87.57 -50.69
N ALA A 135 40.30 -87.74 -49.36
CA ALA A 135 39.11 -87.46 -48.56
C ALA A 135 39.09 -85.98 -48.14
N TRP A 136 38.00 -85.31 -48.45
CA TRP A 136 37.68 -83.94 -48.02
C TRP A 136 36.69 -84.00 -46.89
N VAL A 137 37.06 -83.42 -45.74
CA VAL A 137 36.19 -83.32 -44.57
C VAL A 137 35.94 -81.85 -44.26
N VAL A 138 34.67 -81.45 -44.25
CA VAL A 138 34.23 -80.08 -43.95
C VAL A 138 33.49 -80.07 -42.62
N ALA A 139 33.89 -79.19 -41.70
CA ALA A 139 33.19 -78.97 -40.44
C ALA A 139 31.98 -78.06 -40.66
N VAL A 140 30.82 -78.47 -40.14
CA VAL A 140 29.52 -77.83 -40.41
C VAL A 140 28.89 -77.23 -39.16
N ALA A 141 29.02 -77.88 -38.00
CA ALA A 141 28.53 -77.38 -36.72
C ALA A 141 29.35 -77.98 -35.58
N LYS A 142 29.34 -77.32 -34.42
CA LYS A 142 29.97 -77.82 -33.19
C LYS A 142 29.48 -79.23 -32.84
N GLY A 143 30.38 -80.06 -32.34
CA GLY A 143 30.10 -81.45 -31.98
C GLY A 143 31.20 -82.41 -32.41
N THR A 144 30.90 -83.70 -32.38
CA THR A 144 31.83 -84.75 -32.83
C THR A 144 31.16 -85.67 -33.83
N ALA A 145 31.87 -86.05 -34.89
CA ALA A 145 31.40 -87.02 -35.87
C ALA A 145 32.55 -87.95 -36.29
N THR A 146 32.27 -89.24 -36.43
CA THR A 146 33.26 -90.21 -36.91
C THR A 146 33.13 -90.35 -38.43
N VAL A 147 34.26 -90.26 -39.12
CA VAL A 147 34.36 -90.49 -40.57
C VAL A 147 34.96 -91.87 -40.80
N THR A 148 34.27 -92.69 -41.59
CA THR A 148 34.76 -94.00 -42.03
C THR A 148 35.17 -93.91 -43.49
N VAL A 149 36.41 -94.28 -43.80
CA VAL A 149 36.96 -94.37 -45.15
C VAL A 149 37.11 -95.83 -45.53
N THR A 150 36.61 -96.20 -46.71
CA THR A 150 36.68 -97.55 -47.27
C THR A 150 37.49 -97.53 -48.56
N ALA A 151 38.50 -98.38 -48.65
CA ALA A 151 39.23 -98.67 -49.89
C ALA A 151 38.78 -100.01 -50.47
N ARG A 152 38.53 -100.09 -51.78
CA ARG A 152 38.09 -101.30 -52.48
C ARG A 152 38.99 -101.61 -53.67
N ASP A 153 39.37 -102.87 -53.84
CA ASP A 153 40.03 -103.33 -55.06
C ASP A 153 39.02 -103.51 -56.21
N PRO A 154 39.47 -103.72 -57.46
CA PRO A 154 38.59 -103.97 -58.61
C PRO A 154 37.75 -105.24 -58.51
N GLU A 155 38.11 -106.17 -57.61
CA GLU A 155 37.40 -107.43 -57.37
C GLU A 155 36.35 -107.31 -56.24
N GLY A 156 36.26 -106.15 -55.60
CA GLY A 156 35.26 -105.78 -54.61
C GLY A 156 35.63 -106.08 -53.16
N LEU A 157 36.85 -106.59 -52.90
CA LEU A 157 37.37 -106.75 -51.54
C LEU A 157 37.72 -105.37 -50.97
N ALA A 158 37.60 -105.20 -49.64
CA ALA A 158 37.66 -103.89 -49.03
C ALA A 158 38.35 -103.88 -47.66
N ALA A 159 38.92 -102.73 -47.32
CA ALA A 159 39.38 -102.39 -45.98
C ALA A 159 38.83 -101.03 -45.55
N ASP A 160 38.53 -100.92 -44.25
CA ASP A 160 37.98 -99.72 -43.63
C ASP A 160 38.98 -99.12 -42.62
N GLN A 161 38.95 -97.80 -42.48
CA GLN A 161 39.59 -97.08 -41.39
C GLN A 161 38.69 -95.94 -40.90
N PHE A 162 38.76 -95.60 -39.62
CA PHE A 162 37.91 -94.59 -38.99
C PHE A 162 38.74 -93.55 -38.23
N PHE A 163 38.25 -92.30 -38.20
CA PHE A 163 38.78 -91.21 -37.39
C PHE A 163 37.66 -90.28 -36.93
N THR A 164 37.86 -89.56 -35.82
CA THR A 164 36.88 -88.67 -35.21
C THR A 164 37.20 -87.22 -35.53
N VAL A 165 36.21 -86.50 -36.06
CA VAL A 165 36.27 -85.05 -36.29
C VAL A 165 35.62 -84.36 -35.10
N ALA A 166 36.36 -83.49 -34.43
CA ALA A 166 35.85 -82.66 -33.34
C ALA A 166 35.79 -81.19 -33.77
N VAL A 167 34.59 -80.61 -33.67
CA VAL A 167 34.31 -79.22 -33.98
C VAL A 167 34.01 -78.48 -32.67
N PRO A 168 34.91 -77.61 -32.18
CA PRO A 168 34.77 -76.98 -30.88
C PRO A 168 33.65 -75.93 -30.86
N ASN A 169 33.01 -75.75 -29.71
CA ASN A 169 32.13 -74.61 -29.44
C ASN A 169 32.96 -73.32 -29.27
N ARG A 170 32.44 -72.21 -29.78
CA ARG A 170 33.09 -70.89 -29.77
C ARG A 170 32.34 -69.98 -28.80
N ARG A 171 33.10 -69.20 -28.04
CA ARG A 171 32.53 -68.24 -27.09
C ARG A 171 31.68 -67.17 -27.79
N PRO A 172 30.70 -66.58 -27.07
CA PRO A 172 29.99 -65.39 -27.54
C PRO A 172 30.93 -64.23 -27.90
N LEU A 173 30.49 -63.34 -28.78
CA LEU A 173 31.21 -62.14 -29.21
C LEU A 173 30.42 -60.87 -28.86
N ALA A 174 31.13 -59.87 -28.35
CA ALA A 174 30.62 -58.49 -28.24
C ALA A 174 30.69 -57.82 -29.63
N THR A 175 29.55 -57.42 -30.18
CA THR A 175 29.46 -56.91 -31.57
C THR A 175 29.32 -55.40 -31.65
N THR A 176 28.64 -54.77 -30.69
CA THR A 176 28.50 -53.31 -30.61
C THR A 176 28.72 -52.85 -29.17
N SER A 177 29.44 -51.74 -29.01
CA SER A 177 29.66 -51.12 -27.70
C SER A 177 28.34 -50.60 -27.14
N ILE A 178 28.11 -50.86 -25.85
CA ILE A 178 27.01 -50.25 -25.11
C ILE A 178 27.39 -48.78 -24.82
N PRO A 179 26.58 -47.78 -25.21
CA PRO A 179 26.90 -46.38 -24.96
C PRO A 179 26.84 -46.05 -23.47
N ALA A 180 27.70 -45.13 -23.04
CA ALA A 180 27.58 -44.52 -21.72
C ALA A 180 26.32 -43.64 -21.66
N ASP A 181 25.67 -43.59 -20.49
CA ASP A 181 24.42 -42.86 -20.31
C ASP A 181 24.38 -42.07 -19.00
N SER A 182 23.54 -41.03 -18.96
CA SER A 182 23.25 -40.23 -17.78
C SER A 182 21.78 -40.37 -17.39
N VAL A 183 21.53 -40.84 -16.17
CA VAL A 183 20.17 -41.16 -15.69
C VAL A 183 19.86 -40.33 -14.44
N LEU A 184 18.67 -39.71 -14.41
CA LEU A 184 18.21 -38.96 -13.25
C LEU A 184 17.88 -39.90 -12.08
N LEU A 185 18.23 -39.48 -10.87
CA LEU A 185 17.88 -40.18 -9.65
C LEU A 185 16.34 -40.33 -9.53
N GLY A 186 15.82 -41.56 -9.65
CA GLY A 186 14.38 -41.87 -9.62
C GLY A 186 13.85 -42.47 -10.94
N ASP A 187 14.56 -42.29 -12.05
CA ASP A 187 14.25 -42.92 -13.34
C ASP A 187 15.03 -44.23 -13.52
N ALA A 188 14.55 -45.12 -14.37
CA ALA A 188 15.24 -46.36 -14.72
C ALA A 188 15.66 -46.36 -16.20
N LEU A 189 16.90 -46.78 -16.47
CA LEU A 189 17.37 -47.04 -17.83
C LEU A 189 17.08 -48.49 -18.20
N GLU A 190 16.37 -48.71 -19.29
CA GLU A 190 16.12 -50.04 -19.86
C GLU A 190 16.85 -50.20 -21.19
N LEU A 191 17.72 -51.21 -21.29
CA LEU A 191 18.55 -51.48 -22.48
C LEU A 191 18.40 -52.94 -22.92
N SER A 192 18.08 -53.14 -24.20
CA SER A 192 18.04 -54.48 -24.81
C SER A 192 19.45 -54.96 -25.18
N LEU A 193 19.89 -56.09 -24.63
CA LEU A 193 21.26 -56.61 -24.79
C LEU A 193 21.48 -57.41 -26.09
N GLY A 194 20.40 -57.84 -26.75
CA GLY A 194 20.47 -58.73 -27.92
C GLY A 194 21.17 -58.14 -29.15
N ALA A 195 21.30 -56.80 -29.24
CA ALA A 195 22.03 -56.13 -30.30
C ALA A 195 23.54 -55.99 -30.02
N HIS A 196 23.96 -56.23 -28.78
CA HIS A 196 25.32 -55.98 -28.30
C HIS A 196 26.19 -57.25 -28.22
N PHE A 197 25.56 -58.42 -28.27
CA PHE A 197 26.24 -59.72 -28.21
C PHE A 197 25.66 -60.68 -29.26
N THR A 198 26.53 -61.49 -29.87
CA THR A 198 26.13 -62.56 -30.81
C THR A 198 26.94 -63.82 -30.54
N ASP A 199 26.35 -64.98 -30.76
CA ASP A 199 27.05 -66.25 -30.70
C ASP A 199 27.44 -66.76 -32.11
N PRO A 200 28.72 -67.05 -32.39
CA PRO A 200 29.15 -67.57 -33.69
C PRO A 200 28.53 -68.92 -34.09
N ASP A 201 28.10 -69.73 -33.13
CA ASP A 201 27.53 -71.07 -33.34
C ASP A 201 25.99 -71.06 -33.27
N GLY A 202 25.40 -69.89 -33.03
CA GLY A 202 23.94 -69.68 -32.99
C GLY A 202 23.30 -70.09 -31.67
N ASP A 203 24.09 -70.24 -30.61
CA ASP A 203 23.57 -70.56 -29.28
C ASP A 203 22.73 -69.43 -28.69
N SER A 204 21.73 -69.80 -27.89
CA SER A 204 20.97 -68.85 -27.08
C SER A 204 21.84 -68.32 -25.94
N LEU A 205 21.99 -67.00 -25.86
CA LEU A 205 22.78 -66.33 -24.83
C LEU A 205 21.97 -66.09 -23.54
N SER A 206 22.62 -66.31 -22.41
CA SER A 206 22.17 -65.86 -21.09
C SER A 206 22.98 -64.63 -20.67
N PHE A 207 22.35 -63.70 -19.95
CA PHE A 207 22.97 -62.41 -19.60
C PHE A 207 22.98 -62.18 -18.09
N SER A 208 24.08 -61.64 -17.57
CA SER A 208 24.21 -61.10 -16.23
C SER A 208 24.82 -59.70 -16.28
N ALA A 209 24.59 -58.90 -15.24
CA ALA A 209 25.19 -57.58 -15.13
C ALA A 209 25.56 -57.28 -13.67
N GLU A 210 26.64 -56.54 -13.48
CA GLU A 210 27.13 -56.09 -12.19
C GLU A 210 27.57 -54.63 -12.26
N SER A 211 27.28 -53.87 -11.22
CA SER A 211 27.73 -52.48 -11.05
C SER A 211 28.96 -52.46 -10.14
N SER A 212 29.99 -51.70 -10.50
CA SER A 212 31.18 -51.53 -9.65
C SER A 212 30.85 -50.85 -8.31
N GLU A 213 29.81 -50.04 -8.27
CA GLU A 213 29.30 -49.34 -7.09
C GLU A 213 27.77 -49.48 -7.03
N PRO A 214 27.24 -50.56 -6.40
CA PRO A 214 25.80 -50.79 -6.26
C PRO A 214 25.05 -49.68 -5.50
N ASP A 215 25.76 -48.98 -4.60
CA ASP A 215 25.23 -47.83 -3.86
C ASP A 215 24.98 -46.60 -4.76
N VAL A 216 25.64 -46.54 -5.93
CA VAL A 216 25.44 -45.49 -6.95
C VAL A 216 24.38 -45.91 -7.97
N ALA A 217 24.48 -47.13 -8.50
CA ALA A 217 23.44 -47.69 -9.38
C ALA A 217 23.29 -49.19 -9.20
N MET A 218 22.06 -49.64 -9.01
CA MET A 218 21.69 -51.05 -8.96
C MET A 218 21.34 -51.54 -10.36
N VAL A 219 21.74 -52.78 -10.68
CA VAL A 219 21.50 -53.39 -11.98
C VAL A 219 20.76 -54.71 -11.84
N ARG A 220 19.86 -55.00 -12.77
CA ARG A 220 19.20 -56.30 -12.90
C ARG A 220 19.04 -56.66 -14.36
N VAL A 221 19.08 -57.95 -14.67
CA VAL A 221 18.82 -58.46 -16.02
C VAL A 221 17.58 -59.35 -15.99
N SER A 222 16.65 -59.11 -16.91
CA SER A 222 15.44 -59.92 -17.06
C SER A 222 15.17 -60.15 -18.55
N GLY A 223 15.18 -61.41 -18.99
CA GLY A 223 14.78 -61.79 -20.35
C GLY A 223 15.60 -61.14 -21.48
N GLY A 224 16.86 -60.76 -21.23
CA GLY A 224 17.72 -60.08 -22.21
C GLY A 224 17.68 -58.54 -22.14
N THR A 225 16.89 -57.96 -21.24
CA THR A 225 16.88 -56.52 -20.95
C THR A 225 17.65 -56.23 -19.66
N LEU A 226 18.61 -55.33 -19.75
CA LEU A 226 19.26 -54.71 -18.60
C LEU A 226 18.38 -53.57 -18.09
N VAL A 227 18.11 -53.55 -16.78
CA VAL A 227 17.49 -52.41 -16.10
C VAL A 227 18.48 -51.85 -15.09
N VAL A 228 18.82 -50.58 -15.23
CA VAL A 228 19.69 -49.84 -14.32
C VAL A 228 18.83 -48.84 -13.53
N VAL A 229 18.87 -48.92 -12.20
CA VAL A 229 18.16 -48.03 -11.29
C VAL A 229 19.20 -47.25 -10.48
N PRO A 230 19.33 -45.93 -10.66
CA PRO A 230 20.20 -45.10 -9.85
C PRO A 230 19.77 -45.08 -8.39
N ALA A 231 20.72 -45.25 -7.47
CA ALA A 231 20.51 -45.27 -6.03
C ALA A 231 21.11 -44.03 -5.34
N ALA A 232 22.21 -43.49 -5.88
CA ALA A 232 22.81 -42.24 -5.42
C ALA A 232 23.51 -41.51 -6.59
N PRO A 233 23.72 -40.18 -6.49
CA PRO A 233 24.45 -39.43 -7.51
C PRO A 233 25.91 -39.88 -7.56
N GLY A 234 26.45 -40.03 -8.76
CA GLY A 234 27.81 -40.54 -8.95
C GLY A 234 28.00 -41.21 -10.29
N ARG A 235 29.22 -41.61 -10.60
CA ARG A 235 29.57 -42.33 -11.83
C ARG A 235 30.04 -43.72 -11.49
N THR A 236 29.37 -44.75 -12.01
CA THR A 236 29.71 -46.16 -11.80
C THR A 236 29.84 -46.87 -13.14
N SER A 237 30.63 -47.94 -13.18
CA SER A 237 30.80 -48.77 -14.37
C SER A 237 29.94 -50.02 -14.26
N VAL A 238 29.14 -50.31 -15.28
CA VAL A 238 28.29 -51.50 -15.35
C VAL A 238 28.91 -52.49 -16.33
N THR A 239 29.23 -53.69 -15.85
CA THR A 239 29.75 -54.78 -16.67
C THR A 239 28.64 -55.77 -16.97
N VAL A 240 28.37 -55.99 -18.26
CA VAL A 240 27.40 -56.98 -18.76
C VAL A 240 28.16 -58.17 -19.31
N THR A 241 27.78 -59.38 -18.90
CA THR A 241 28.37 -60.65 -19.37
C THR A 241 27.30 -61.46 -20.10
N ALA A 242 27.60 -61.87 -21.33
CA ALA A 242 26.82 -62.82 -22.11
C ALA A 242 27.50 -64.19 -22.09
N SER A 243 26.76 -65.24 -21.76
CA SER A 243 27.27 -66.62 -21.66
C SER A 243 26.44 -67.58 -22.50
N ASP A 244 27.11 -68.49 -23.19
CA ASP A 244 26.48 -69.61 -23.90
C ASP A 244 26.10 -70.76 -22.91
N PRO A 245 25.32 -71.77 -23.35
CA PRO A 245 24.95 -72.91 -22.50
C PRO A 245 26.13 -73.80 -22.06
N GLU A 246 27.28 -73.69 -22.71
CA GLU A 246 28.49 -74.48 -22.42
C GLU A 246 29.46 -73.74 -21.49
N GLY A 247 29.10 -72.54 -21.06
CA GLY A 247 29.80 -71.75 -20.05
C GLY A 247 30.90 -70.85 -20.61
N LEU A 248 31.01 -70.68 -21.93
CA LEU A 248 31.89 -69.67 -22.51
C LEU A 248 31.18 -68.32 -22.53
N SER A 249 31.93 -67.24 -22.35
CA SER A 249 31.34 -65.91 -22.18
C SER A 249 32.13 -64.78 -22.83
N ALA A 250 31.46 -63.67 -23.10
CA ALA A 250 32.05 -62.37 -23.41
C ALA A 250 31.41 -61.28 -22.54
N ALA A 251 32.20 -60.27 -22.17
CA ALA A 251 31.74 -59.16 -21.33
C ALA A 251 32.07 -57.81 -21.95
N GLN A 252 31.25 -56.81 -21.64
CA GLN A 252 31.45 -55.40 -21.98
C GLN A 252 31.14 -54.53 -20.77
N ALA A 253 31.90 -53.46 -20.57
CA ALA A 253 31.64 -52.47 -19.53
C ALA A 253 31.28 -51.12 -20.15
N PHE A 254 30.38 -50.38 -19.51
CA PHE A 254 30.01 -49.02 -19.89
C PHE A 254 29.74 -48.17 -18.64
N ASP A 255 29.89 -46.86 -18.76
CA ASP A 255 29.73 -45.96 -17.62
C ASP A 255 28.30 -45.44 -17.53
N VAL A 256 27.75 -45.44 -16.31
CA VAL A 256 26.47 -44.84 -15.97
C VAL A 256 26.73 -43.69 -15.00
N THR A 257 26.25 -42.49 -15.35
CA THR A 257 26.34 -41.32 -14.47
C THR A 257 24.95 -41.01 -13.92
N SER A 258 24.77 -41.18 -12.61
CA SER A 258 23.59 -40.71 -11.91
C SER A 258 23.73 -39.25 -11.53
N VAL A 259 22.77 -38.43 -11.95
CA VAL A 259 22.68 -37.02 -11.60
C VAL A 259 21.39 -36.76 -10.82
N ARG A 260 21.42 -35.80 -9.88
CA ARG A 260 20.19 -35.31 -9.25
C ARG A 260 19.44 -34.40 -10.23
N PRO A 261 18.10 -34.34 -10.17
CA PRO A 261 17.38 -33.20 -10.72
C PRO A 261 17.87 -31.93 -10.01
N ASN A 262 18.26 -30.91 -10.78
CA ASN A 262 18.63 -29.62 -10.22
C ASN A 262 17.42 -28.98 -9.52
N ARG A 263 17.60 -28.43 -8.31
CA ARG A 263 16.54 -27.80 -7.52
C ARG A 263 16.77 -26.29 -7.49
N ALA A 264 15.66 -25.55 -7.49
CA ALA A 264 15.73 -24.10 -7.41
C ALA A 264 16.43 -23.63 -6.13
N PRO A 265 17.10 -22.47 -6.17
CA PRO A 265 17.58 -21.79 -4.98
C PRO A 265 16.43 -21.56 -3.99
N VAL A 266 16.74 -21.49 -2.70
CA VAL A 266 15.79 -21.20 -1.62
C VAL A 266 16.18 -19.93 -0.86
N ALA A 267 15.17 -19.24 -0.31
CA ALA A 267 15.40 -18.11 0.58
C ALA A 267 15.88 -18.62 1.96
N GLU A 268 16.96 -18.04 2.47
CA GLU A 268 17.47 -18.29 3.82
C GLU A 268 17.33 -17.02 4.66
N GLY A 269 16.62 -17.11 5.79
CA GLY A 269 16.31 -15.94 6.61
C GLY A 269 15.46 -14.90 5.87
N MET A 270 15.53 -13.65 6.32
CA MET A 270 14.85 -12.50 5.71
C MET A 270 15.85 -11.38 5.48
N ILE A 271 15.81 -10.78 4.30
CA ILE A 271 16.55 -9.53 4.04
C ILE A 271 15.92 -8.42 4.89
N PRO A 272 16.68 -7.76 5.79
CA PRO A 272 16.11 -6.75 6.67
C PRO A 272 15.75 -5.46 5.91
N ASP A 273 14.67 -4.83 6.34
CA ASP A 273 14.30 -3.50 5.89
C ASP A 273 15.44 -2.50 6.17
N THR A 274 15.71 -1.63 5.20
CA THR A 274 16.85 -0.70 5.24
C THR A 274 16.37 0.74 5.26
N VAL A 275 17.00 1.58 6.07
CA VAL A 275 16.76 3.04 6.09
C VAL A 275 17.93 3.73 5.41
N ILE A 276 17.64 4.50 4.36
CA ILE A 276 18.62 5.31 3.62
C ILE A 276 18.16 6.77 3.60
N HIS A 277 19.10 7.69 3.40
CA HIS A 277 18.77 9.12 3.35
C HIS A 277 18.83 9.64 1.91
N VAL A 278 17.96 10.60 1.55
CA VAL A 278 17.92 11.20 0.21
C VAL A 278 19.32 11.64 -0.25
N GLY A 279 19.71 11.26 -1.47
CA GLY A 279 21.02 11.59 -2.05
C GLY A 279 22.18 10.71 -1.57
N VAL A 280 21.94 9.77 -0.65
CA VAL A 280 22.93 8.81 -0.15
C VAL A 280 22.72 7.44 -0.82
N SER A 281 23.81 6.69 -0.99
CA SER A 281 23.77 5.28 -1.39
C SER A 281 24.18 4.38 -0.23
N ASP A 282 23.57 3.19 -0.16
CA ASP A 282 23.94 2.14 0.77
C ASP A 282 24.17 0.82 0.03
N SER A 283 24.87 -0.13 0.65
CA SER A 283 25.21 -1.42 0.03
C SER A 283 24.95 -2.59 0.99
N LEU A 284 24.31 -3.63 0.47
CA LEU A 284 23.93 -4.84 1.18
C LEU A 284 24.44 -6.07 0.43
N ASP A 285 25.14 -6.97 1.12
CA ASP A 285 25.46 -8.29 0.56
C ASP A 285 24.24 -9.20 0.68
N VAL A 286 23.71 -9.65 -0.46
CA VAL A 286 22.51 -10.49 -0.50
C VAL A 286 22.81 -11.99 -0.46
N ALA A 287 24.08 -12.40 -0.57
CA ALA A 287 24.47 -13.81 -0.58
C ALA A 287 24.02 -14.58 0.67
N PRO A 288 24.09 -14.04 1.91
CA PRO A 288 23.68 -14.78 3.10
C PRO A 288 22.19 -15.11 3.18
N TYR A 289 21.37 -14.53 2.30
CA TYR A 289 19.92 -14.69 2.32
C TYR A 289 19.40 -15.69 1.28
N PHE A 290 20.29 -16.34 0.52
CA PHE A 290 19.89 -17.35 -0.46
C PHE A 290 20.84 -18.53 -0.40
N GLY A 291 20.28 -19.72 -0.38
CA GLY A 291 21.01 -20.99 -0.41
C GLY A 291 20.57 -21.83 -1.59
N ASP A 292 21.49 -22.57 -2.18
CA ASP A 292 21.17 -23.55 -3.21
C ASP A 292 21.26 -24.98 -2.61
N PRO A 293 20.18 -25.78 -2.65
CA PRO A 293 20.19 -27.14 -2.10
C PRO A 293 21.17 -28.10 -2.77
N ASP A 294 21.63 -27.81 -3.98
CA ASP A 294 22.58 -28.60 -4.76
C ASP A 294 24.00 -27.98 -4.76
N GLY A 295 24.15 -26.78 -4.17
CA GLY A 295 25.41 -26.08 -3.99
C GLY A 295 25.84 -25.25 -5.19
N ASP A 296 24.91 -24.98 -6.12
CA ASP A 296 25.19 -24.20 -7.32
C ASP A 296 25.49 -22.73 -7.01
N SER A 297 26.33 -22.13 -7.85
CA SER A 297 26.68 -20.71 -7.73
C SER A 297 25.51 -19.83 -8.16
N LEU A 298 25.07 -18.93 -7.28
CA LEU A 298 23.92 -18.06 -7.51
C LEU A 298 24.31 -16.73 -8.18
N THR A 299 23.46 -16.28 -9.11
CA THR A 299 23.50 -14.94 -9.70
C THR A 299 22.34 -14.10 -9.18
N TYR A 300 22.59 -12.82 -8.91
CA TYR A 300 21.61 -11.93 -8.28
C TYR A 300 21.17 -10.81 -9.21
N THR A 301 19.87 -10.51 -9.16
CA THR A 301 19.28 -9.33 -9.80
C THR A 301 18.35 -8.66 -8.80
N ALA A 302 18.12 -7.35 -8.96
CA ALA A 302 17.20 -6.62 -8.10
C ALA A 302 16.35 -5.64 -8.90
N THR A 303 15.10 -5.49 -8.49
CA THR A 303 14.16 -4.50 -9.01
C THR A 303 13.59 -3.68 -7.86
N THR A 304 13.10 -2.49 -8.18
CA THR A 304 12.50 -1.54 -7.24
C THR A 304 11.09 -1.22 -7.73
N SER A 305 10.10 -1.22 -6.84
CA SER A 305 8.72 -0.88 -7.21
C SER A 305 8.58 0.58 -7.63
N ARG A 306 9.44 1.47 -7.12
CA ARG A 306 9.43 2.91 -7.42
C ARG A 306 10.85 3.43 -7.62
N SER A 307 11.33 3.39 -8.86
CA SER A 307 12.66 3.87 -9.26
C SER A 307 12.86 5.38 -9.05
N ILE A 308 11.77 6.15 -9.01
CA ILE A 308 11.78 7.58 -8.68
C ILE A 308 12.17 7.86 -7.22
N ARG A 309 12.07 6.86 -6.33
CA ARG A 309 12.42 6.97 -4.90
C ARG A 309 13.73 6.28 -4.58
N VAL A 310 13.91 5.03 -5.04
CA VAL A 310 15.14 4.26 -4.84
C VAL A 310 15.52 3.57 -6.14
N THR A 311 16.74 3.76 -6.61
CA THR A 311 17.31 2.96 -7.70
C THR A 311 18.20 1.85 -7.13
N VAL A 312 18.29 0.75 -7.87
CA VAL A 312 19.04 -0.45 -7.46
C VAL A 312 20.03 -0.85 -8.54
N ALA A 313 21.20 -1.29 -8.11
CA ALA A 313 22.20 -1.89 -8.98
C ALA A 313 22.83 -3.07 -8.25
N VAL A 314 23.07 -4.18 -8.97
CA VAL A 314 23.71 -5.37 -8.40
C VAL A 314 25.06 -5.59 -9.06
N ASN A 315 26.08 -5.85 -8.26
CA ASN A 315 27.40 -6.26 -8.72
C ASN A 315 27.87 -7.48 -7.90
N GLY A 316 27.92 -8.65 -8.54
CA GLY A 316 28.10 -9.92 -7.82
C GLY A 316 26.92 -10.17 -6.87
N SER A 317 27.19 -10.31 -5.58
CA SER A 317 26.18 -10.41 -4.51
C SER A 317 25.90 -9.08 -3.81
N THR A 318 26.60 -8.00 -4.16
CA THR A 318 26.40 -6.70 -3.53
C THR A 318 25.29 -5.93 -4.22
N LEU A 319 24.18 -5.73 -3.52
CA LEU A 319 23.10 -4.84 -3.90
C LEU A 319 23.42 -3.42 -3.42
N ARG A 320 23.49 -2.47 -4.36
CA ARG A 320 23.61 -1.04 -4.06
C ARG A 320 22.26 -0.36 -4.22
N LEU A 321 21.80 0.29 -3.16
CA LEU A 321 20.60 1.12 -3.11
C LEU A 321 21.00 2.59 -3.22
N THR A 322 20.34 3.38 -4.07
CA THR A 322 20.55 4.83 -4.16
C THR A 322 19.24 5.56 -3.94
N ALA A 323 19.18 6.38 -2.90
CA ALA A 323 18.01 7.18 -2.56
C ALA A 323 17.91 8.41 -3.47
N VAL A 324 16.76 8.55 -4.15
CA VAL A 324 16.45 9.64 -5.08
C VAL A 324 15.47 10.62 -4.46
N SER A 325 14.38 10.13 -3.86
CA SER A 325 13.35 10.98 -3.23
C SER A 325 12.70 10.29 -2.03
N LEU A 326 12.09 11.08 -1.14
CA LEU A 326 11.48 10.61 0.11
C LEU A 326 10.42 9.53 -0.12
N GLY A 327 10.19 8.70 0.89
CA GLY A 327 9.16 7.65 0.88
C GLY A 327 9.76 6.25 0.92
N ASN A 328 8.95 5.23 0.69
CA ASN A 328 9.42 3.85 0.66
C ASN A 328 9.37 3.27 -0.76
N SER A 329 10.30 2.37 -1.03
CA SER A 329 10.28 1.49 -2.19
C SER A 329 10.49 0.07 -1.74
N ALA A 330 9.72 -0.85 -2.30
CA ALA A 330 9.99 -2.25 -2.14
C ALA A 330 11.07 -2.70 -3.12
N ILE A 331 12.05 -3.42 -2.61
CA ILE A 331 13.14 -4.00 -3.38
C ILE A 331 12.92 -5.50 -3.46
N THR A 332 12.85 -6.03 -4.67
CA THR A 332 12.76 -7.48 -4.92
C THR A 332 14.10 -7.97 -5.41
N VAL A 333 14.73 -8.86 -4.65
CA VAL A 333 15.99 -9.52 -5.02
C VAL A 333 15.65 -10.91 -5.55
N THR A 334 16.16 -11.25 -6.73
CA THR A 334 16.02 -12.58 -7.33
C THR A 334 17.39 -13.25 -7.40
N ALA A 335 17.52 -14.41 -6.77
CA ALA A 335 18.67 -15.29 -6.90
C ALA A 335 18.35 -16.39 -7.93
N ARG A 336 19.27 -16.66 -8.85
CA ARG A 336 19.09 -17.59 -9.97
C ARG A 336 20.31 -18.50 -10.11
N ASP A 337 20.06 -19.80 -10.25
CA ASP A 337 21.08 -20.82 -10.52
C ASP A 337 21.52 -20.81 -12.01
N PRO A 338 22.53 -21.61 -12.41
CA PRO A 338 22.97 -21.68 -13.80
C PRO A 338 21.91 -22.20 -14.80
N ASP A 339 20.95 -23.00 -14.34
CA ASP A 339 19.87 -23.58 -15.18
C ASP A 339 18.64 -22.67 -15.30
N GLY A 340 18.61 -21.56 -14.58
CA GLY A 340 17.56 -20.56 -14.65
C GLY A 340 16.40 -20.76 -13.67
N LEU A 341 16.52 -21.66 -12.69
CA LEU A 341 15.58 -21.72 -11.58
C LEU A 341 15.91 -20.59 -10.58
N SER A 342 14.91 -20.10 -9.83
CA SER A 342 15.12 -18.90 -8.99
C SER A 342 14.27 -18.84 -7.74
N ALA A 343 14.82 -18.24 -6.69
CA ALA A 343 14.09 -17.75 -5.51
C ALA A 343 14.06 -16.22 -5.49
N ARG A 344 13.04 -15.66 -4.83
CA ARG A 344 12.89 -14.21 -4.65
C ARG A 344 12.67 -13.88 -3.18
N GLN A 345 13.23 -12.76 -2.75
CA GLN A 345 12.90 -12.12 -1.49
C GLN A 345 12.63 -10.64 -1.70
N ARG A 346 11.81 -10.08 -0.82
CA ARG A 346 11.38 -8.69 -0.87
C ARG A 346 11.64 -8.04 0.48
N PHE A 347 12.16 -6.81 0.46
CA PHE A 347 12.34 -5.98 1.65
C PHE A 347 12.03 -4.52 1.30
N ARG A 348 11.82 -3.68 2.32
CA ARG A 348 11.51 -2.25 2.15
C ARG A 348 12.76 -1.40 2.36
N ALA A 349 12.98 -0.47 1.43
CA ALA A 349 13.93 0.63 1.59
C ALA A 349 13.17 1.91 1.94
N PHE A 350 13.39 2.43 3.16
CA PHE A 350 12.80 3.67 3.65
C PHE A 350 13.75 4.84 3.38
N VAL A 351 13.36 5.72 2.47
CA VAL A 351 14.08 6.96 2.19
C VAL A 351 13.60 8.05 3.14
N LYS A 352 14.47 8.40 4.09
CA LYS A 352 14.24 9.50 5.04
C LYS A 352 14.99 10.77 4.60
N PRO A 353 14.55 11.97 5.04
CA PRO A 353 15.34 13.18 4.84
C PRO A 353 16.64 13.08 5.63
N ILE A 354 17.73 13.67 5.12
CA ILE A 354 18.97 13.80 5.90
C ILE A 354 18.63 14.50 7.22
N PRO A 355 19.01 13.94 8.38
CA PRO A 355 18.75 14.58 9.67
C PRO A 355 19.48 15.93 9.76
N ALA A 356 18.72 17.02 9.89
CA ALA A 356 19.25 18.37 10.01
C ALA A 356 18.30 19.26 10.85
N PRO A 357 18.84 20.19 11.66
CA PRO A 357 18.04 21.16 12.41
C PRO A 357 17.45 22.25 11.48
N ASP A 358 16.35 22.87 11.91
CA ASP A 358 15.71 24.02 11.25
C ASP A 358 15.25 25.01 12.33
N LEU A 359 16.06 26.02 12.66
CA LEU A 359 15.74 26.98 13.71
C LEU A 359 14.90 28.12 13.16
N ALA A 360 13.63 28.13 13.56
CA ALA A 360 12.72 29.23 13.28
C ALA A 360 12.59 30.15 14.50
N VAL A 361 12.63 31.46 14.29
CA VAL A 361 12.29 32.44 15.34
C VAL A 361 10.90 32.98 15.07
N ASP A 362 9.97 32.69 15.97
CA ASP A 362 8.57 33.07 15.86
C ASP A 362 8.07 33.80 17.12
N THR A 363 6.86 34.36 17.01
CA THR A 363 6.15 35.08 18.09
C THR A 363 6.99 36.14 18.79
N PRO A 364 7.59 37.11 18.07
CA PRO A 364 8.28 38.21 18.71
C PRO A 364 7.25 39.08 19.46
N ALA A 365 7.56 39.43 20.70
CA ALA A 365 6.71 40.25 21.54
C ALA A 365 7.53 41.24 22.36
N VAL A 366 6.89 42.32 22.77
CA VAL A 366 7.42 43.27 23.74
C VAL A 366 6.44 43.41 24.89
N ASN A 367 6.93 43.59 26.10
CA ASN A 367 6.07 43.81 27.26
C ASN A 367 5.36 45.19 27.23
N THR A 368 5.86 46.12 26.40
CA THR A 368 5.24 47.42 26.15
C THR A 368 5.61 47.95 24.76
N ASP A 369 4.65 48.54 24.06
CA ASP A 369 4.82 49.16 22.74
C ASP A 369 5.14 50.66 22.81
N ARG A 370 5.16 51.25 24.03
CA ARG A 370 5.49 52.65 24.27
C ARG A 370 6.49 52.80 25.41
N VAL A 371 7.67 53.32 25.10
CA VAL A 371 8.78 53.47 26.05
C VAL A 371 9.25 54.92 26.05
N GLU A 372 9.60 55.48 27.21
CA GLU A 372 10.26 56.78 27.25
C GLU A 372 11.64 56.72 26.58
N VAL A 373 12.09 57.79 25.94
CA VAL A 373 13.45 57.84 25.35
C VAL A 373 14.52 57.48 26.39
N GLY A 374 15.39 56.52 26.05
CA GLY A 374 16.39 55.95 26.96
C GLY A 374 15.86 54.94 27.99
N GLY A 375 14.56 54.66 28.02
CA GLY A 375 13.94 53.64 28.86
C GLY A 375 14.23 52.21 28.40
N GLN A 376 13.91 51.24 29.25
CA GLN A 376 14.10 49.81 28.96
C GLN A 376 12.77 49.08 28.78
N PHE A 377 12.78 48.04 27.97
CA PHE A 377 11.64 47.13 27.76
C PHE A 377 12.15 45.70 27.61
N ILE A 378 11.26 44.72 27.79
CA ILE A 378 11.57 43.30 27.60
C ILE A 378 11.11 42.91 26.20
N PHE A 379 12.02 42.37 25.41
CA PHE A 379 11.73 41.71 24.16
C PHE A 379 11.74 40.19 24.40
N SER A 380 10.69 39.49 23.98
CA SER A 380 10.65 38.03 23.99
C SER A 380 10.46 37.48 22.57
N ALA A 381 11.03 36.30 22.32
CA ALA A 381 10.80 35.54 21.10
C ALA A 381 10.91 34.05 21.39
N LEU A 382 10.23 33.25 20.58
CA LEU A 382 10.22 31.80 20.67
C LEU A 382 11.09 31.22 19.55
N VAL A 383 12.13 30.49 19.92
CA VAL A 383 12.96 29.76 18.96
C VAL A 383 12.49 28.31 18.92
N ARG A 384 12.11 27.81 17.75
CA ARG A 384 11.63 26.43 17.54
C ARG A 384 12.56 25.70 16.59
N ASN A 385 12.84 24.43 16.88
CA ASN A 385 13.48 23.55 15.91
C ASN A 385 12.41 22.80 15.11
N LEU A 386 12.16 23.23 13.88
CA LEU A 386 11.23 22.61 12.92
C LEU A 386 11.88 21.44 12.16
N GLY A 387 13.18 21.23 12.36
CA GLY A 387 13.96 20.19 11.71
C GLY A 387 13.78 18.83 12.37
N ASN A 388 14.31 17.81 11.72
CA ASN A 388 14.22 16.42 12.16
C ASN A 388 15.49 15.94 12.91
N ALA A 389 16.45 16.84 13.17
CA ALA A 389 17.60 16.60 14.05
C ALA A 389 17.76 17.73 15.08
N GLY A 390 18.39 17.42 16.22
CA GLY A 390 18.68 18.41 17.24
C GLY A 390 19.88 19.30 16.89
N THR A 391 19.99 20.47 17.53
CA THR A 391 21.22 21.25 17.49
C THR A 391 22.27 20.65 18.42
N GLU A 392 23.50 20.44 17.94
CA GLU A 392 24.58 19.83 18.74
C GLU A 392 25.12 20.78 19.84
N SER A 393 24.77 22.07 19.78
CA SER A 393 25.21 23.09 20.73
C SER A 393 24.16 24.20 20.88
N PRO A 394 24.19 24.95 22.01
CA PRO A 394 23.38 26.15 22.19
C PRO A 394 23.58 27.17 21.05
N GLY A 395 22.49 27.76 20.56
CA GLY A 395 22.50 28.82 19.56
C GLY A 395 22.62 30.21 20.19
N THR A 396 22.97 31.22 19.40
CA THR A 396 22.98 32.62 19.84
C THR A 396 21.86 33.39 19.17
N LEU A 397 20.89 33.88 19.95
CA LEU A 397 19.83 34.77 19.49
C LEU A 397 20.32 36.21 19.56
N ARG A 398 20.23 36.95 18.45
CA ARG A 398 20.57 38.37 18.38
C ARG A 398 19.30 39.20 18.19
N ILE A 399 19.13 40.21 19.03
CA ILE A 399 18.03 41.18 18.91
C ILE A 399 18.52 42.35 18.08
N HIS A 400 17.82 42.63 17.00
CA HIS A 400 18.13 43.66 16.03
C HIS A 400 17.13 44.81 16.15
N ALA A 401 17.61 46.03 15.89
CA ALA A 401 16.76 47.22 15.78
C ALA A 401 16.87 47.82 14.38
N SER A 402 15.73 47.92 13.69
CA SER A 402 15.61 48.45 12.33
C SER A 402 14.76 49.73 12.29
N PHE A 403 14.98 50.54 11.26
CA PHE A 403 14.15 51.71 10.94
C PHE A 403 12.97 51.36 10.05
N ASP A 404 12.97 50.17 9.47
CA ASP A 404 11.91 49.68 8.60
C ASP A 404 11.31 48.38 9.18
N PRO A 405 10.10 47.97 8.74
CA PRO A 405 9.40 46.84 9.32
C PRO A 405 9.97 45.47 8.93
N ARG A 406 11.17 45.41 8.31
CA ARG A 406 11.86 44.16 7.99
C ARG A 406 13.10 44.04 8.85
N ILE A 407 13.29 42.86 9.41
CA ILE A 407 14.47 42.52 10.21
C ILE A 407 15.44 41.75 9.32
N SER A 408 16.68 42.23 9.29
CA SER A 408 17.80 41.64 8.57
C SER A 408 18.93 41.32 9.55
N PRO A 409 19.71 40.24 9.31
CA PRO A 409 20.93 39.96 10.09
C PRO A 409 21.96 41.10 10.04
N THR A 410 21.85 42.03 9.08
CA THR A 410 22.73 43.21 8.97
C THR A 410 22.29 44.40 9.82
N ASP A 411 21.09 44.35 10.39
CA ASP A 411 20.59 45.45 11.24
C ASP A 411 21.42 45.54 12.53
N PRO A 412 21.52 46.73 13.15
CA PRO A 412 22.25 46.89 14.41
C PRO A 412 21.74 45.94 15.50
N VAL A 413 22.65 45.14 16.05
CA VAL A 413 22.38 44.27 17.21
C VAL A 413 22.34 45.13 18.48
N VAL A 414 21.23 45.07 19.20
CA VAL A 414 21.00 45.83 20.44
C VAL A 414 21.06 44.98 21.70
N ALA A 415 20.87 43.67 21.58
CA ALA A 415 21.04 42.70 22.67
C ALA A 415 21.28 41.30 22.11
N THR A 416 21.78 40.38 22.94
CA THR A 416 21.99 38.97 22.58
C THR A 416 21.68 38.06 23.76
N ASP A 417 21.25 36.84 23.49
CA ASP A 417 21.08 35.81 24.53
C ASP A 417 21.31 34.40 23.94
N SER A 418 21.50 33.41 24.81
CA SER A 418 21.72 32.01 24.41
C SER A 418 20.42 31.23 24.34
N VAL A 419 20.27 30.44 23.29
CA VAL A 419 19.20 29.45 23.15
C VAL A 419 19.79 28.08 23.48
N ILE A 420 19.15 27.32 24.37
CA ILE A 420 19.59 25.96 24.68
C ILE A 420 19.64 25.08 23.41
N ALA A 421 20.38 23.97 23.47
CA ALA A 421 20.31 22.97 22.41
C ALA A 421 18.87 22.44 22.29
N LEU A 422 18.30 22.47 21.09
CA LEU A 422 16.91 22.08 20.83
C LEU A 422 16.87 20.78 20.03
N GLY A 423 16.21 19.76 20.57
CA GLY A 423 15.82 18.56 19.84
C GLY A 423 14.70 18.83 18.81
N PRO A 424 14.39 17.86 17.93
CA PRO A 424 13.31 17.99 16.95
C PRO A 424 11.98 18.36 17.61
N GLY A 425 11.31 19.41 17.12
CA GLY A 425 10.03 19.91 17.63
C GLY A 425 10.10 20.66 18.97
N GLN A 426 11.27 20.75 19.61
CA GLN A 426 11.42 21.52 20.83
C GLN A 426 11.45 23.02 20.56
N ALA A 427 11.06 23.79 21.57
CA ALA A 427 11.06 25.24 21.54
C ALA A 427 11.69 25.80 22.83
N SER A 428 12.32 26.97 22.72
CA SER A 428 12.82 27.74 23.85
C SER A 428 12.36 29.18 23.70
N GLU A 429 11.65 29.68 24.71
CA GLU A 429 11.34 31.10 24.82
C GLU A 429 12.53 31.83 25.43
N VAL A 430 12.89 32.96 24.84
CA VAL A 430 14.00 33.79 25.28
C VAL A 430 13.47 35.20 25.54
N SER A 431 13.80 35.77 26.69
CA SER A 431 13.37 37.12 27.10
C SER A 431 14.59 37.96 27.46
N VAL A 432 14.79 39.07 26.75
CA VAL A 432 15.97 39.92 26.87
C VAL A 432 15.56 41.35 27.20
N LEU A 433 16.27 41.97 28.13
CA LEU A 433 16.10 43.39 28.47
C LEU A 433 16.81 44.26 27.42
N VAL A 434 16.07 45.13 26.74
CA VAL A 434 16.57 46.00 25.67
C VAL A 434 16.48 47.46 26.12
N THR A 435 17.53 48.24 25.85
CA THR A 435 17.55 49.68 26.12
C THR A 435 17.17 50.46 24.87
N GLY A 436 16.15 51.30 24.97
CA GLY A 436 15.66 52.17 23.90
C GLY A 436 16.63 53.29 23.54
N PRO A 437 16.54 53.85 22.32
CA PRO A 437 17.39 54.96 21.90
C PRO A 437 17.00 56.27 22.60
N LEU A 438 17.92 57.24 22.58
CA LEU A 438 17.71 58.60 23.13
C LEU A 438 16.96 59.54 22.15
N ARG A 439 16.19 59.00 21.21
CA ARG A 439 15.44 59.78 20.22
C ARG A 439 13.98 59.34 20.13
N VAL A 440 13.09 60.29 19.91
CA VAL A 440 11.67 60.02 19.68
C VAL A 440 11.44 59.40 18.31
N GLY A 441 10.40 58.56 18.19
CA GLY A 441 10.02 57.90 16.95
C GLY A 441 9.77 56.41 17.13
N ILE A 442 9.41 55.74 16.04
CA ILE A 442 9.17 54.29 16.00
C ILE A 442 10.45 53.59 15.54
N LEU A 443 10.91 52.58 16.27
CA LEU A 443 11.84 51.58 15.77
C LEU A 443 11.17 50.21 15.75
N TYR A 444 11.62 49.36 14.86
CA TYR A 444 11.17 47.99 14.74
C TYR A 444 12.22 47.05 15.36
N TYR A 445 11.79 46.16 16.23
CA TYR A 445 12.66 45.18 16.88
C TYR A 445 12.30 43.77 16.42
N GLY A 446 13.31 42.95 16.20
CA GLY A 446 13.11 41.51 16.01
C GLY A 446 14.37 40.75 16.32
N ALA A 447 14.33 39.44 16.18
CA ALA A 447 15.42 38.58 16.57
C ALA A 447 15.84 37.65 15.44
N CYS A 448 17.15 37.43 15.32
CA CYS A 448 17.74 36.46 14.39
C CYS A 448 18.56 35.42 15.17
N ILE A 449 18.33 34.14 14.91
CA ILE A 449 19.13 33.02 15.47
C ILE A 449 20.28 32.69 14.53
N ASP A 450 21.47 32.48 15.11
CA ASP A 450 22.63 32.03 14.33
C ASP A 450 22.42 30.63 13.74
N PRO A 451 22.61 30.46 12.42
CA PRO A 451 22.41 29.17 11.77
C PRO A 451 23.52 28.17 12.15
N PRO A 452 23.19 26.94 12.59
CA PRO A 452 24.17 25.86 12.67
C PRO A 452 24.67 25.44 11.28
N ALA A 453 25.82 24.79 11.21
CA ALA A 453 26.52 24.49 9.95
C ALA A 453 25.72 23.62 8.96
N ASN A 454 24.76 22.84 9.45
CA ASN A 454 23.93 21.90 8.67
C ASN A 454 22.43 22.23 8.73
N GLU A 455 22.06 23.51 8.92
CA GLU A 455 20.66 23.92 8.98
C GLU A 455 19.92 23.74 7.63
N THR A 456 18.68 23.25 7.67
CA THR A 456 17.87 23.03 6.45
C THR A 456 17.36 24.31 5.81
N SER A 457 17.10 25.35 6.59
CA SER A 457 16.61 26.64 6.11
C SER A 457 17.15 27.77 6.98
N VAL A 458 17.75 28.78 6.34
CA VAL A 458 18.18 30.03 7.02
C VAL A 458 17.17 31.17 6.87
N ARG A 459 16.04 30.94 6.18
CA ARG A 459 15.09 32.00 5.78
C ARG A 459 14.15 32.41 6.90
N ASN A 460 13.91 31.51 7.83
CA ASN A 460 13.02 31.62 8.99
C ASN A 460 13.80 31.89 10.29
N ASN A 461 15.11 32.09 10.20
CA ASN A 461 15.96 32.38 11.35
C ASN A 461 15.73 33.77 11.91
N CYS A 462 15.08 34.67 11.16
CA CYS A 462 14.75 36.01 11.62
C CYS A 462 13.24 36.16 11.81
N SER A 463 12.83 36.74 12.94
CA SER A 463 11.44 37.00 13.26
C SER A 463 10.85 38.14 12.43
N GLN A 464 9.52 38.26 12.45
CA GLN A 464 8.84 39.50 12.09
C GLN A 464 9.26 40.64 13.02
N ALA A 465 9.03 41.88 12.59
CA ALA A 465 9.37 43.06 13.36
C ALA A 465 8.21 43.52 14.26
N VAL A 466 8.52 43.91 15.49
CA VAL A 466 7.59 44.49 16.46
C VAL A 466 7.89 45.98 16.61
N PRO A 467 6.93 46.87 16.33
CA PRO A 467 7.14 48.30 16.49
C PRO A 467 7.13 48.71 17.96
N VAL A 468 8.11 49.52 18.36
CA VAL A 468 8.15 50.17 19.68
C VAL A 468 8.24 51.68 19.46
N THR A 469 7.32 52.42 20.08
CA THR A 469 7.25 53.88 19.99
C THR A 469 7.99 54.52 21.15
N PHE A 470 9.06 55.23 20.85
CA PHE A 470 9.79 56.04 21.83
C PHE A 470 9.22 57.45 21.88
N TRP A 471 8.83 57.88 23.07
CA TRP A 471 8.22 59.19 23.31
C TRP A 471 8.95 59.95 24.42
N GLN A 472 8.82 61.26 24.40
CA GLN A 472 9.31 62.17 25.44
C GLN A 472 8.10 62.86 26.08
N PRO A 473 8.06 63.02 27.42
CA PRO A 473 7.04 63.83 28.09
C PRO A 473 7.10 65.30 27.65
N ASN A 474 5.93 65.90 27.43
CA ASN A 474 5.78 67.32 27.10
C ASN A 474 6.16 68.21 28.30
N ARG A 475 6.93 69.28 28.11
CA ARG A 475 7.42 70.17 29.19
C ARG A 475 6.59 71.46 29.26
N PRO A 476 6.39 72.06 30.45
CA PRO A 476 5.54 73.23 30.57
C PRO A 476 6.18 74.51 30.00
N PRO A 477 5.35 75.49 29.57
CA PRO A 477 5.79 76.83 29.21
C PRO A 477 6.52 77.52 30.37
N GLN A 478 7.40 78.49 30.08
CA GLN A 478 8.15 79.25 31.08
C GLN A 478 8.06 80.77 30.87
N PRO A 479 8.09 81.59 31.95
CA PRO A 479 8.19 83.05 31.84
C PRO A 479 9.53 83.49 31.25
N ARG A 480 9.52 84.48 30.35
CA ARG A 480 10.71 85.07 29.73
C ARG A 480 11.09 86.44 30.31
N ASP A 481 10.11 87.33 30.50
CA ASP A 481 10.22 88.71 31.02
C ASP A 481 8.97 89.06 31.87
N SER A 482 9.04 90.10 32.75
CA SER A 482 7.92 90.53 33.64
C SER A 482 6.97 91.59 33.03
N ILE A 483 5.66 91.48 33.28
CA ILE A 483 4.63 92.45 32.85
C ILE A 483 4.49 93.64 33.86
N PRO A 484 4.44 94.92 33.44
CA PRO A 484 4.39 96.09 34.36
C PRO A 484 2.98 96.63 34.70
N ASP A 485 2.83 97.31 35.85
CA ASP A 485 1.58 97.88 36.43
C ASP A 485 0.97 99.11 35.69
N ARG A 486 -0.35 99.40 35.91
CA ARG A 486 -1.16 100.39 35.14
C ARG A 486 -2.27 101.14 35.95
N THR A 487 -2.84 102.25 35.43
CA THR A 487 -3.95 103.03 36.03
C THR A 487 -4.91 103.57 34.95
N VAL A 488 -6.24 103.45 35.12
CA VAL A 488 -7.30 103.74 34.09
C VAL A 488 -8.65 104.21 34.72
N GLU A 489 -9.55 104.93 34.03
CA GLU A 489 -10.90 105.27 34.55
C GLU A 489 -11.97 104.23 34.16
N PRO A 490 -13.13 104.18 34.84
CA PRO A 490 -14.23 103.31 34.42
C PRO A 490 -14.77 103.63 33.04
N GLY A 491 -14.50 102.69 32.12
CA GLY A 491 -14.78 102.82 30.69
C GLY A 491 -13.53 102.76 29.81
N ASP A 492 -12.34 103.03 30.35
CA ASP A 492 -11.08 103.05 29.59
C ASP A 492 -10.48 101.65 29.36
N THR A 493 -9.71 101.47 28.27
CA THR A 493 -9.12 100.16 27.90
C THR A 493 -7.68 100.27 27.36
N ILE A 494 -6.77 99.37 27.78
CA ILE A 494 -5.36 99.25 27.35
C ILE A 494 -5.04 97.87 26.74
N ARG A 495 -3.99 97.76 25.90
CA ARG A 495 -3.59 96.50 25.23
C ARG A 495 -2.09 96.17 25.38
N ILE A 496 -1.73 94.90 25.61
CA ILE A 496 -0.37 94.38 25.87
C ILE A 496 -0.12 93.09 25.05
N GLY A 497 0.97 93.00 24.29
CA GLY A 497 1.38 91.78 23.57
C GLY A 497 2.15 90.79 24.44
N LEU A 498 1.75 89.52 24.46
CA LEU A 498 2.16 88.49 25.44
C LEU A 498 3.36 87.62 25.01
N SER A 499 3.64 87.46 23.71
CA SER A 499 4.69 86.54 23.19
C SER A 499 6.11 86.87 23.60
N ARG A 500 6.38 88.08 24.08
CA ARG A 500 7.69 88.46 24.61
C ARG A 500 7.88 88.04 26.07
N PHE A 501 6.81 87.69 26.76
CA PHE A 501 6.80 87.42 28.20
C PHE A 501 6.73 85.93 28.56
N PHE A 502 6.43 85.04 27.60
CA PHE A 502 6.38 83.59 27.80
C PHE A 502 7.08 82.87 26.63
N MET A 503 7.72 81.72 26.90
CA MET A 503 8.30 80.82 25.89
C MET A 503 7.99 79.36 26.22
N ASP A 504 7.97 78.49 25.22
CA ASP A 504 7.82 77.05 25.41
C ASP A 504 9.14 76.31 25.07
N PRO A 505 9.69 75.47 25.97
CA PRO A 505 10.91 74.70 25.71
C PRO A 505 10.80 73.67 24.57
N ASP A 506 9.60 73.19 24.26
CA ASP A 506 9.31 72.22 23.20
C ASP A 506 8.82 72.89 21.91
N LEU A 507 8.79 74.24 21.90
CA LEU A 507 8.34 75.10 20.80
C LEU A 507 6.87 74.91 20.43
N ASP A 508 6.08 74.39 21.36
CA ASP A 508 4.65 74.26 21.20
C ASP A 508 3.97 75.64 21.15
N SER A 509 2.82 75.68 20.48
CA SER A 509 2.01 76.89 20.44
C SER A 509 1.48 77.20 21.84
N LEU A 510 1.37 78.48 22.20
CA LEU A 510 0.87 78.91 23.51
C LEU A 510 -0.51 79.55 23.38
N ARG A 511 -1.44 79.13 24.24
CA ARG A 511 -2.73 79.80 24.45
C ARG A 511 -2.71 80.55 25.77
N TYR A 512 -3.14 81.80 25.75
CA TYR A 512 -3.14 82.65 26.93
C TYR A 512 -4.54 82.82 27.51
N THR A 513 -4.60 82.86 28.83
CA THR A 513 -5.77 83.31 29.61
C THR A 513 -5.31 84.40 30.54
N ALA A 514 -6.20 85.32 30.90
CA ALA A 514 -5.91 86.30 31.93
C ALA A 514 -7.13 86.49 32.80
N GLU A 515 -6.88 86.62 34.10
CA GLU A 515 -7.89 86.80 35.11
C GLU A 515 -7.52 88.04 35.92
N SER A 516 -8.54 88.82 36.24
CA SER A 516 -8.39 89.92 37.19
C SER A 516 -8.70 89.41 38.59
N SER A 517 -7.93 89.81 39.58
CA SER A 517 -8.20 89.55 40.99
C SER A 517 -9.48 90.25 41.45
N ASP A 518 -9.87 91.33 40.76
CA ASP A 518 -11.17 91.97 40.91
C ASP A 518 -11.64 92.52 39.56
N PRO A 519 -12.35 91.69 38.76
CA PRO A 519 -12.87 92.11 37.45
C PRO A 519 -13.95 93.19 37.56
N THR A 520 -14.48 93.44 38.76
CA THR A 520 -15.40 94.56 38.99
C THR A 520 -14.66 95.90 38.98
N ILE A 521 -13.37 95.91 39.32
CA ILE A 521 -12.49 97.08 39.29
C ILE A 521 -11.80 97.20 37.93
N ALA A 522 -11.18 96.15 37.41
CA ALA A 522 -10.61 96.12 36.07
C ALA A 522 -10.79 94.74 35.42
N THR A 523 -11.43 94.66 34.26
CA THR A 523 -11.54 93.41 33.49
C THR A 523 -10.31 93.17 32.64
N ALA A 524 -9.86 91.92 32.51
CA ALA A 524 -8.83 91.50 31.57
C ALA A 524 -9.39 90.45 30.60
N SER A 525 -9.04 90.56 29.32
CA SER A 525 -9.40 89.56 28.29
C SER A 525 -8.25 89.36 27.33
N VAL A 526 -8.08 88.14 26.82
CA VAL A 526 -7.01 87.82 25.88
C VAL A 526 -7.60 87.35 24.55
N SER A 527 -7.12 87.94 23.46
CA SER A 527 -7.44 87.53 22.10
C SER A 527 -6.16 87.26 21.33
N GLY A 528 -5.97 86.01 20.91
CA GLY A 528 -4.71 85.51 20.37
C GLY A 528 -3.57 85.71 21.37
N ASN A 529 -2.63 86.59 21.03
CA ASN A 529 -1.44 86.90 21.82
C ASN A 529 -1.48 88.31 22.44
N THR A 530 -2.65 88.94 22.48
CA THR A 530 -2.83 90.32 23.02
C THR A 530 -3.78 90.32 24.19
N LEU A 531 -3.28 90.74 25.35
CA LEU A 531 -4.05 91.04 26.56
C LEU A 531 -4.67 92.43 26.45
N THR A 532 -5.95 92.54 26.75
CA THR A 532 -6.71 93.79 26.83
C THR A 532 -7.22 93.97 28.25
N VAL A 533 -6.98 95.11 28.88
CA VAL A 533 -7.44 95.41 30.25
C VAL A 533 -8.31 96.66 30.24
N ALA A 534 -9.51 96.60 30.81
CA ALA A 534 -10.46 97.70 30.86
C ALA A 534 -10.86 98.05 32.31
N GLY A 535 -10.78 99.34 32.66
CA GLY A 535 -11.22 99.86 33.96
C GLY A 535 -12.74 99.87 34.08
N ARG A 536 -13.27 99.45 35.23
CA ARG A 536 -14.71 99.21 35.45
C ARG A 536 -15.26 99.93 36.69
N ALA A 537 -14.57 99.92 37.81
CA ALA A 537 -15.02 100.56 39.06
C ALA A 537 -13.84 100.96 39.95
N GLU A 538 -14.07 101.86 40.91
CA GLU A 538 -13.01 102.39 41.77
C GLU A 538 -12.24 101.34 42.57
N GLY A 539 -10.91 101.34 42.51
CA GLY A 539 -10.03 100.50 43.32
C GLY A 539 -8.80 99.97 42.58
N ASN A 540 -8.10 99.01 43.20
CA ASN A 540 -6.93 98.34 42.61
C ASN A 540 -7.25 96.86 42.33
N ALA A 541 -6.87 96.37 41.17
CA ALA A 541 -7.02 94.97 40.77
C ALA A 541 -5.74 94.45 40.10
N ALA A 542 -5.32 93.25 40.48
CA ALA A 542 -4.19 92.58 39.89
C ALA A 542 -4.62 91.69 38.74
N ILE A 543 -3.92 91.75 37.61
CA ILE A 543 -4.15 90.85 36.48
C ILE A 543 -3.11 89.73 36.52
N VAL A 544 -3.59 88.49 36.58
CA VAL A 544 -2.80 87.26 36.43
C VAL A 544 -2.96 86.74 35.02
N VAL A 545 -1.86 86.57 34.29
CA VAL A 545 -1.83 86.02 32.94
C VAL A 545 -1.22 84.63 33.00
N THR A 546 -1.91 83.64 32.45
CA THR A 546 -1.49 82.24 32.38
C THR A 546 -1.28 81.84 30.92
N ALA A 547 -0.08 81.38 30.59
CA ALA A 547 0.23 80.73 29.32
C ALA A 547 0.02 79.21 29.48
N HIS A 548 -0.86 78.65 28.66
CA HIS A 548 -1.18 77.23 28.58
C HIS A 548 -0.59 76.64 27.31
N ASP A 549 -0.03 75.45 27.45
CA ASP A 549 0.39 74.63 26.32
C ASP A 549 -0.83 73.99 25.63
N VAL A 550 -1.00 74.25 24.32
CA VAL A 550 -2.15 73.73 23.54
C VAL A 550 -2.02 72.28 23.12
N THR A 551 -0.87 71.62 23.27
CA THR A 551 -0.73 70.20 22.92
C THR A 551 -1.15 69.26 24.04
N SER A 552 -1.34 69.78 25.27
CA SER A 552 -1.86 69.00 26.39
C SER A 552 -3.36 68.69 26.21
N ARG A 553 -3.71 67.39 26.14
CA ARG A 553 -5.10 66.90 25.97
C ARG A 553 -6.02 67.24 27.15
N THR A 554 -5.45 67.67 28.27
CA THR A 554 -6.19 68.08 29.47
C THR A 554 -6.01 69.59 29.66
N PRO A 555 -7.06 70.42 29.48
CA PRO A 555 -6.96 71.87 29.66
C PRO A 555 -6.41 72.21 31.05
N GLY A 556 -5.22 72.84 31.10
CA GLY A 556 -4.60 73.35 32.33
C GLY A 556 -3.50 72.52 32.98
N SER A 557 -3.04 71.40 32.38
CA SER A 557 -2.05 70.53 33.03
C SER A 557 -0.59 71.03 33.01
N LEU A 558 -0.22 71.86 32.03
CA LEU A 558 1.12 72.45 31.90
C LEU A 558 0.98 73.95 31.56
N SER A 559 1.31 74.82 32.52
CA SER A 559 1.14 76.27 32.37
C SER A 559 2.16 77.08 33.17
N ALA A 560 2.36 78.34 32.77
CA ALA A 560 3.14 79.33 33.53
C ALA A 560 2.35 80.63 33.71
N THR A 561 2.47 81.25 34.88
CA THR A 561 1.69 82.43 35.29
C THR A 561 2.55 83.64 35.62
N GLN A 562 2.05 84.85 35.33
CA GLN A 562 2.62 86.13 35.79
C GLN A 562 1.54 87.09 36.29
N ARG A 563 1.85 87.97 37.26
CA ARG A 563 0.88 88.90 37.90
C ARG A 563 1.38 90.36 37.88
N PHE A 564 0.49 91.32 37.63
CA PHE A 564 0.75 92.79 37.68
C PHE A 564 -0.50 93.59 38.14
N GLU A 565 -0.38 94.84 38.59
CA GLU A 565 -1.46 95.64 39.24
C GLU A 565 -2.10 96.74 38.35
N VAL A 566 -3.40 97.05 38.55
CA VAL A 566 -4.22 98.02 37.79
C VAL A 566 -5.12 98.87 38.72
N THR A 567 -5.17 100.21 38.61
CA THR A 567 -5.95 101.12 39.50
C THR A 567 -7.04 101.98 38.80
N VAL A 568 -8.25 102.17 39.37
CA VAL A 568 -9.51 102.71 38.75
C VAL A 568 -10.40 103.62 39.69
N ARG A 569 -11.34 104.57 39.27
CA ARG A 569 -12.22 105.49 40.15
C ARG A 569 -13.54 106.24 39.62
N ILE A 570 -14.73 106.42 40.34
CA ILE A 570 -16.10 107.11 39.98
C ILE A 570 -17.10 107.65 41.13
N LEU A 571 -18.19 108.47 40.85
CA LEU A 571 -19.23 109.18 41.74
C LEU A 571 -20.74 108.57 41.89
N PRO A 572 -21.62 108.84 42.94
CA PRO A 572 -22.79 107.95 43.41
C PRO A 572 -24.37 108.24 43.14
N ARG A 573 -25.29 107.19 43.01
CA ARG A 573 -26.85 107.07 42.86
C ARG A 573 -27.51 105.61 43.03
N PRO A 574 -28.84 105.34 43.33
CA PRO A 574 -29.47 103.97 43.58
C PRO A 574 -30.00 103.15 42.33
N ASP A 575 -30.21 101.79 42.39
CA ASP A 575 -30.63 100.85 41.27
C ASP A 575 -31.21 99.49 41.78
N LEU A 576 -32.46 99.04 41.52
CA LEU A 576 -33.05 97.77 42.06
C LEU A 576 -33.19 96.66 40.99
N VAL A 577 -32.95 95.40 41.38
CA VAL A 577 -33.08 94.19 40.51
C VAL A 577 -33.76 93.04 41.24
N ALA A 578 -34.65 92.29 40.59
CA ALA A 578 -35.26 91.06 41.10
C ALA A 578 -34.67 89.80 40.42
N GLU A 579 -34.37 88.75 41.19
CA GLU A 579 -33.74 87.50 40.73
C GLU A 579 -34.46 86.26 41.30
N MET A 580 -34.56 85.19 40.52
CA MET A 580 -35.03 83.87 40.97
C MET A 580 -33.82 82.97 41.25
N PRO A 581 -33.77 82.23 42.37
CA PRO A 581 -32.61 81.41 42.75
C PRO A 581 -32.59 80.01 42.12
N VAL A 582 -33.62 79.61 41.36
CA VAL A 582 -33.76 78.28 40.73
C VAL A 582 -34.12 78.43 39.26
N ASP A 583 -33.55 77.59 38.38
CA ASP A 583 -33.74 77.72 36.92
C ASP A 583 -34.86 76.80 36.37
N SER A 584 -34.90 75.53 36.80
CA SER A 584 -35.97 74.58 36.45
C SER A 584 -36.01 73.35 37.36
N PHE A 585 -37.16 72.68 37.49
CA PHE A 585 -37.28 71.39 38.18
C PHE A 585 -38.51 70.59 37.72
N HIS A 586 -38.47 69.27 37.91
CA HIS A 586 -39.58 68.35 37.63
C HIS A 586 -40.39 68.09 38.90
N ILE A 587 -41.72 68.05 38.79
CA ILE A 587 -42.63 67.86 39.92
C ILE A 587 -43.84 67.02 39.49
N ALA A 588 -44.40 66.20 40.39
CA ALA A 588 -45.60 65.45 40.07
C ALA A 588 -46.82 66.40 39.93
N PRO A 589 -47.89 65.98 39.22
CA PRO A 589 -49.13 66.74 39.19
C PRO A 589 -49.68 66.94 40.61
N ASP A 590 -50.23 68.13 40.89
CA ASP A 590 -50.89 68.46 42.17
C ASP A 590 -49.99 68.48 43.43
N GLU A 591 -48.70 68.73 43.28
CA GLU A 591 -47.73 68.80 44.39
C GLU A 591 -47.41 70.28 44.76
N SER A 592 -47.31 70.59 46.06
CA SER A 592 -47.07 71.95 46.55
C SER A 592 -45.59 72.34 46.53
N PHE A 593 -45.29 73.60 46.18
CA PHE A 593 -43.93 74.14 46.16
C PHE A 593 -43.90 75.65 46.49
N ILE A 594 -42.74 76.18 46.88
CA ILE A 594 -42.54 77.59 47.24
C ILE A 594 -41.68 78.28 46.19
N LEU A 595 -42.10 79.47 45.73
CA LEU A 595 -41.28 80.35 44.89
C LEU A 595 -40.65 81.45 45.73
N ASN A 596 -39.34 81.65 45.55
CA ASN A 596 -38.56 82.68 46.22
C ASN A 596 -37.98 83.66 45.20
N ALA A 597 -38.09 84.96 45.47
CA ALA A 597 -37.44 86.04 44.71
C ALA A 597 -36.45 86.78 45.61
N ILE A 598 -35.33 87.23 45.04
CA ILE A 598 -34.36 88.08 45.73
C ILE A 598 -34.35 89.44 45.06
N VAL A 599 -34.63 90.50 45.81
CA VAL A 599 -34.48 91.89 45.36
C VAL A 599 -33.16 92.44 45.87
N ARG A 600 -32.39 93.10 45.00
CA ARG A 600 -31.11 93.72 45.34
C ARG A 600 -31.06 95.17 44.90
N ASN A 601 -30.58 96.06 45.78
CA ASN A 601 -30.17 97.41 45.37
C ASN A 601 -28.70 97.36 44.87
N GLN A 602 -28.52 97.39 43.55
CA GLN A 602 -27.24 97.41 42.85
C GLN A 602 -26.68 98.82 42.65
N GLY A 603 -27.39 99.87 43.08
CA GLY A 603 -26.91 101.24 42.98
C GLY A 603 -25.98 101.64 44.12
N SER A 604 -25.38 102.81 43.98
CA SER A 604 -24.46 103.47 44.93
C SER A 604 -25.13 104.47 45.89
N ASP A 605 -26.48 104.45 46.00
CA ASP A 605 -27.25 105.13 47.07
C ASP A 605 -28.39 104.22 47.61
N GLN A 606 -29.01 104.58 48.73
CA GLN A 606 -30.11 103.83 49.35
C GLN A 606 -31.43 103.97 48.58
N SER A 607 -32.19 102.86 48.47
CA SER A 607 -33.54 102.84 47.90
C SER A 607 -34.63 103.04 48.97
N SER A 608 -35.82 103.48 48.55
CA SER A 608 -37.03 103.49 49.40
C SER A 608 -37.69 102.10 49.44
N ALA A 609 -38.60 101.87 50.39
CA ALA A 609 -39.35 100.60 50.46
C ALA A 609 -40.25 100.40 49.23
N THR A 610 -40.44 99.15 48.80
CA THR A 610 -41.14 98.76 47.56
C THR A 610 -41.82 97.38 47.67
N THR A 611 -42.48 96.90 46.62
CA THR A 611 -43.22 95.63 46.59
C THR A 611 -42.69 94.71 45.48
N VAL A 612 -42.72 93.40 45.71
CA VAL A 612 -42.41 92.35 44.74
C VAL A 612 -43.71 91.66 44.30
N ARG A 613 -43.89 91.50 42.99
CA ARG A 613 -45.02 90.82 42.36
C ARG A 613 -44.53 89.52 41.73
N PHE A 614 -45.09 88.38 42.13
CA PHE A 614 -44.86 87.08 41.52
C PHE A 614 -45.85 86.82 40.39
N LEU A 615 -45.35 86.33 39.26
CA LEU A 615 -46.04 86.28 37.99
C LEU A 615 -45.92 84.89 37.35
N LEU A 616 -46.99 84.46 36.70
CA LEU A 616 -47.04 83.27 35.82
C LEU A 616 -47.11 83.75 34.37
N SER A 617 -46.14 83.32 33.56
CA SER A 617 -46.07 83.62 32.13
C SER A 617 -46.42 82.39 31.29
N ASN A 618 -47.00 82.64 30.11
CA ASN A 618 -47.24 81.62 29.10
C ASN A 618 -46.04 81.46 28.14
N ASP A 619 -45.01 82.29 28.29
CA ASP A 619 -43.78 82.23 27.52
C ASP A 619 -42.53 82.35 28.41
N ARG A 620 -41.36 82.47 27.79
CA ARG A 620 -40.05 82.53 28.47
C ARG A 620 -39.64 83.94 28.88
N THR A 621 -40.57 84.88 28.94
CA THR A 621 -40.32 86.25 29.40
C THR A 621 -41.28 86.60 30.53
N ILE A 622 -40.77 87.32 31.53
CA ILE A 622 -41.56 87.80 32.66
C ILE A 622 -41.78 89.30 32.46
N ASP A 623 -43.00 89.66 32.12
CA ASP A 623 -43.45 91.04 31.91
C ASP A 623 -44.29 91.51 33.12
N PRO A 624 -44.19 92.77 33.55
CA PRO A 624 -45.08 93.35 34.57
C PRO A 624 -46.59 93.14 34.36
N ASP A 625 -47.04 92.86 33.12
CA ASP A 625 -48.43 92.59 32.74
C ASP A 625 -48.83 91.09 32.78
N ASP A 626 -47.91 90.19 33.12
CA ASP A 626 -48.17 88.76 33.27
C ASP A 626 -49.17 88.44 34.41
N GLN A 627 -49.67 87.20 34.44
CA GLN A 627 -50.68 86.83 35.44
C GLN A 627 -50.10 86.91 36.84
N LEU A 628 -50.56 87.88 37.63
CA LEU A 628 -50.20 88.01 39.04
C LEU A 628 -50.71 86.82 39.85
N ILE A 629 -49.80 86.16 40.56
CA ILE A 629 -50.09 84.98 41.38
C ILE A 629 -49.79 85.19 42.86
N GLY A 630 -49.02 86.22 43.22
CA GLY A 630 -48.73 86.59 44.60
C GLY A 630 -47.95 87.90 44.71
N THR A 631 -47.88 88.50 45.90
CA THR A 631 -47.07 89.69 46.17
C THR A 631 -46.43 89.63 47.56
N ASP A 632 -45.28 90.27 47.74
CA ASP A 632 -44.60 90.39 49.03
C ASP A 632 -43.92 91.76 49.16
N ALA A 633 -43.83 92.30 50.37
CA ALA A 633 -43.33 93.65 50.62
C ALA A 633 -41.83 93.64 50.97
N VAL A 634 -41.06 94.58 50.41
CA VAL A 634 -39.62 94.74 50.65
C VAL A 634 -39.33 96.12 51.24
N GLY A 635 -38.67 96.16 52.41
CA GLY A 635 -38.26 97.42 53.04
C GLY A 635 -37.22 98.20 52.24
N ALA A 636 -36.92 99.43 52.67
CA ALA A 636 -35.87 100.26 52.04
C ALA A 636 -34.52 99.53 52.02
N LEU A 637 -33.91 99.38 50.85
CA LEU A 637 -32.65 98.63 50.70
C LEU A 637 -31.45 99.59 50.60
N PRO A 638 -30.48 99.52 51.54
CA PRO A 638 -29.18 100.16 51.41
C PRO A 638 -28.41 99.69 50.16
N VAL A 639 -27.36 100.42 49.79
CA VAL A 639 -26.41 100.02 48.73
C VAL A 639 -25.97 98.57 48.92
N ALA A 640 -26.04 97.79 47.85
CA ALA A 640 -25.70 96.37 47.79
C ALA A 640 -26.56 95.43 48.67
N ALA A 641 -27.52 95.93 49.45
CA ALA A 641 -28.38 95.11 50.29
C ALA A 641 -29.37 94.30 49.46
N ARG A 642 -29.80 93.17 50.02
CA ARG A 642 -30.76 92.23 49.44
C ARG A 642 -31.92 91.99 50.40
N ALA A 643 -33.10 91.72 49.86
CA ALA A 643 -34.24 91.17 50.59
C ALA A 643 -34.84 90.00 49.81
N THR A 644 -35.38 89.03 50.53
CA THR A 644 -36.07 87.89 49.94
C THR A 644 -37.57 88.09 50.07
N ALA A 645 -38.28 87.85 48.98
CA ALA A 645 -39.72 87.76 48.90
C ALA A 645 -40.10 86.32 48.58
N SER A 646 -41.26 85.83 49.03
CA SER A 646 -41.70 84.45 48.73
C SER A 646 -43.21 84.30 48.57
N THR A 647 -43.65 83.28 47.82
CA THR A 647 -45.07 82.89 47.71
C THR A 647 -45.22 81.36 47.61
N ASP A 648 -46.23 80.82 48.28
CA ASP A 648 -46.57 79.38 48.24
C ASP A 648 -47.51 79.07 47.07
N LEU A 649 -47.24 77.98 46.33
CA LEU A 649 -48.00 77.56 45.14
C LEU A 649 -48.23 76.04 45.10
N LYS A 650 -49.10 75.60 44.20
CA LYS A 650 -49.36 74.19 43.90
C LYS A 650 -49.15 73.96 42.40
N SER A 651 -48.45 72.88 42.03
CA SER A 651 -48.22 72.52 40.63
C SER A 651 -49.55 72.23 39.93
N ARG A 652 -49.58 72.40 38.61
CA ARG A 652 -50.77 72.10 37.80
C ARG A 652 -51.00 70.59 37.74
N SER A 653 -52.26 70.20 37.63
CA SER A 653 -52.68 68.81 37.43
C SER A 653 -52.38 68.29 36.01
N GLU A 654 -52.06 69.18 35.07
CA GLU A 654 -51.74 68.85 33.69
C GLU A 654 -50.23 68.68 33.51
N VAL A 655 -49.84 67.56 32.91
CA VAL A 655 -48.47 67.29 32.45
C VAL A 655 -48.07 68.38 31.45
N GLY A 656 -46.96 69.08 31.70
CA GLY A 656 -46.56 70.26 30.94
C GLY A 656 -45.45 71.07 31.59
N THR A 657 -44.97 72.11 30.90
CA THR A 657 -43.96 73.06 31.41
C THR A 657 -44.58 74.45 31.62
N TYR A 658 -44.43 75.02 32.83
CA TYR A 658 -44.97 76.33 33.22
C TYR A 658 -43.87 77.29 33.67
N TYR A 659 -43.96 78.58 33.31
CA TYR A 659 -42.91 79.58 33.56
C TYR A 659 -43.30 80.60 34.64
N TYR A 660 -42.54 80.68 35.74
CA TYR A 660 -42.81 81.58 36.87
C TYR A 660 -41.71 82.61 37.07
N GLY A 661 -42.01 83.82 37.54
CA GLY A 661 -41.00 84.84 37.87
C GLY A 661 -41.51 85.94 38.80
N ALA A 662 -40.72 87.01 38.99
CA ALA A 662 -41.13 88.15 39.81
C ALA A 662 -40.55 89.49 39.35
N CYS A 663 -41.30 90.57 39.60
CA CYS A 663 -40.89 91.95 39.35
C CYS A 663 -40.94 92.78 40.63
N VAL A 664 -39.93 93.62 40.88
CA VAL A 664 -39.93 94.62 41.95
C VAL A 664 -40.41 95.98 41.43
N ASP A 665 -41.25 96.69 42.16
CA ASP A 665 -41.72 98.01 41.73
C ASP A 665 -40.59 99.06 41.84
N ALA A 666 -40.50 99.97 40.86
CA ALA A 666 -39.43 100.96 40.76
C ALA A 666 -39.52 102.08 41.82
N VAL A 667 -38.37 102.66 42.20
CA VAL A 667 -38.26 103.74 43.21
C VAL A 667 -37.72 105.05 42.63
N ALA A 668 -37.92 106.17 43.33
CA ALA A 668 -37.51 107.49 42.85
C ALA A 668 -35.97 107.63 42.76
N GLY A 669 -35.47 108.08 41.60
CA GLY A 669 -34.03 108.36 41.38
C GLY A 669 -33.19 107.15 40.95
N GLU A 670 -33.83 106.03 40.63
CA GLU A 670 -33.21 104.76 40.24
C GLU A 670 -32.50 104.85 38.87
N PHE A 671 -31.26 104.33 38.79
CA PHE A 671 -30.40 104.45 37.60
C PHE A 671 -30.93 103.65 36.41
N ARG A 672 -31.45 102.45 36.65
CA ARG A 672 -32.01 101.53 35.65
C ARG A 672 -33.27 100.91 36.24
N THR A 673 -34.40 101.05 35.56
CA THR A 673 -35.70 100.53 36.02
C THR A 673 -36.24 99.41 35.13
N PHE A 674 -35.50 99.05 34.07
CA PHE A 674 -35.86 97.99 33.11
C PHE A 674 -35.35 96.61 33.52
N ASN A 675 -34.55 96.55 34.58
CA ASN A 675 -33.93 95.36 35.17
C ASN A 675 -34.67 94.88 36.43
N ASN A 676 -35.89 95.38 36.66
CA ASN A 676 -36.64 95.12 37.88
C ASN A 676 -37.41 93.79 37.83
N CYS A 677 -37.44 93.09 36.69
CA CYS A 677 -38.07 91.77 36.53
C CYS A 677 -37.03 90.67 36.38
N SER A 678 -37.31 89.50 36.96
CA SER A 678 -36.45 88.32 36.94
C SER A 678 -36.53 87.55 35.62
N ALA A 679 -35.57 86.65 35.40
CA ALA A 679 -35.73 85.56 34.43
C ALA A 679 -36.83 84.57 34.89
N PRO A 680 -37.48 83.82 33.96
CA PRO A 680 -38.46 82.80 34.32
C PRO A 680 -37.82 81.52 34.85
N VAL A 681 -38.56 80.81 35.69
CA VAL A 681 -38.27 79.46 36.20
C VAL A 681 -39.22 78.46 35.53
N ALA A 682 -38.68 77.40 34.92
CA ALA A 682 -39.50 76.38 34.24
C ALA A 682 -39.83 75.19 35.17
N VAL A 683 -41.11 74.94 35.42
CA VAL A 683 -41.60 73.83 36.24
C VAL A 683 -42.24 72.77 35.34
N VAL A 684 -41.68 71.55 35.29
CA VAL A 684 -42.08 70.45 34.38
C VAL A 684 -42.83 69.34 35.13
N VAL A 685 -43.95 68.86 34.58
CA VAL A 685 -44.79 67.78 35.18
C VAL A 685 -44.78 66.53 34.27
N ASP A 686 -44.41 65.30 34.73
CA ASP A 686 -44.22 64.04 33.92
C ASP A 686 -44.49 62.67 34.70
N GLU A 687 -44.66 61.52 34.00
CA GLU A 687 -45.34 60.26 34.45
C GLU A 687 -44.63 58.84 34.41
N ALA A 688 -43.38 58.56 33.95
CA ALA A 688 -42.96 57.14 33.59
C ALA A 688 -41.60 56.52 34.09
N ILE A 689 -41.59 55.27 34.67
CA ILE A 689 -40.40 54.34 34.88
C ILE A 689 -40.79 52.80 35.03
N LEU A 690 -40.26 51.82 34.23
CA LEU A 690 -40.29 50.29 34.41
C LEU A 690 -39.05 49.51 33.76
N PRO A 691 -38.68 48.23 34.14
CA PRO A 691 -37.41 47.48 33.74
C PRO A 691 -37.47 46.27 32.72
N ASN A 692 -36.31 45.86 32.10
CA ASN A 692 -36.05 44.92 30.94
C ASN A 692 -35.84 43.38 31.24
N ARG A 693 -36.06 42.44 30.27
CA ARG A 693 -35.86 40.95 30.35
C ARG A 693 -34.89 40.37 29.27
N PRO A 694 -34.26 39.17 29.48
CA PRO A 694 -33.20 38.61 28.60
C PRO A 694 -33.67 37.62 27.49
N PRO A 695 -32.84 37.34 26.44
CA PRO A 695 -33.13 36.43 25.33
C PRO A 695 -32.99 34.92 25.64
N VAL A 696 -33.57 34.05 24.78
CA VAL A 696 -33.68 32.58 24.99
C VAL A 696 -33.32 31.78 23.71
N ALA A 697 -32.63 30.64 23.87
CA ALA A 697 -32.40 29.64 22.81
C ALA A 697 -33.46 28.52 22.88
N SER A 698 -34.34 28.45 21.89
CA SER A 698 -35.52 27.57 21.87
C SER A 698 -35.35 26.27 21.09
N ARG A 699 -34.26 26.12 20.31
CA ARG A 699 -33.89 24.92 19.55
C ARG A 699 -32.36 24.74 19.52
N SER A 700 -31.89 23.63 18.95
CA SER A 700 -30.47 23.30 18.75
C SER A 700 -30.21 22.93 17.28
N PHE A 701 -28.98 23.12 16.81
CA PHE A 701 -28.55 22.62 15.50
C PHE A 701 -28.25 21.11 15.57
N SER A 702 -28.42 20.40 14.46
CA SER A 702 -27.98 19.00 14.33
C SER A 702 -26.48 18.91 14.09
N ASP A 703 -25.85 17.84 14.59
CA ASP A 703 -24.44 17.55 14.29
C ASP A 703 -24.23 17.23 12.80
N ILE A 704 -23.02 17.49 12.31
CA ILE A 704 -22.61 17.28 10.92
C ILE A 704 -21.51 16.19 10.88
N PRO A 705 -21.87 14.91 10.77
CA PRO A 705 -20.90 13.83 10.61
C PRO A 705 -20.44 13.72 9.15
N GLY A 706 -19.13 13.64 8.93
CA GLY A 706 -18.55 13.27 7.63
C GLY A 706 -18.47 14.39 6.59
N ALA A 707 -18.29 15.65 7.01
CA ALA A 707 -18.08 16.76 6.09
C ALA A 707 -16.74 16.63 5.34
N GLN A 708 -16.71 16.99 4.05
CA GLN A 708 -15.46 17.02 3.27
C GLN A 708 -14.80 18.41 3.34
N PRO A 709 -13.45 18.52 3.29
CA PRO A 709 -12.77 19.81 3.27
C PRO A 709 -13.24 20.69 2.10
N GLY A 710 -13.70 21.90 2.41
CA GLY A 710 -14.24 22.85 1.45
C GLY A 710 -15.76 22.93 1.39
N GLU A 711 -16.49 21.97 1.98
CA GLU A 711 -17.95 22.00 2.06
C GLU A 711 -18.47 23.14 2.94
N ARG A 712 -19.68 23.62 2.60
CA ARG A 712 -20.32 24.77 3.24
C ARG A 712 -21.75 24.46 3.66
N TYR A 713 -22.05 24.69 4.92
CA TYR A 713 -23.39 24.52 5.49
C TYR A 713 -23.99 25.87 5.88
N ARG A 714 -25.31 25.96 5.85
CA ARG A 714 -26.07 27.16 6.23
C ARG A 714 -27.18 26.83 7.22
N GLY A 715 -27.38 27.68 8.23
CA GLY A 715 -28.45 27.54 9.22
C GLY A 715 -29.11 28.87 9.56
N SER A 716 -30.42 28.86 9.86
CA SER A 716 -31.16 30.06 10.27
C SER A 716 -31.09 30.26 11.78
N LEU A 717 -30.67 31.45 12.23
CA LEU A 717 -30.53 31.78 13.66
C LEU A 717 -31.87 32.18 14.30
N THR A 718 -32.82 32.69 13.51
CA THR A 718 -34.17 33.08 13.99
C THR A 718 -35.07 31.89 14.30
N GLU A 719 -34.71 30.69 13.83
CA GLU A 719 -35.38 29.45 14.23
C GLU A 719 -34.84 28.90 15.57
N VAL A 720 -33.71 29.43 16.04
CA VAL A 720 -32.95 28.93 17.20
C VAL A 720 -33.04 29.90 18.38
N PHE A 721 -32.97 31.21 18.17
CA PHE A 721 -32.98 32.24 19.22
C PHE A 721 -34.22 33.16 19.12
N SER A 722 -34.73 33.63 20.27
CA SER A 722 -35.81 34.62 20.36
C SER A 722 -35.70 35.50 21.62
N ASP A 723 -36.24 36.73 21.57
CA ASP A 723 -36.26 37.68 22.69
C ASP A 723 -37.70 37.96 23.19
N PRO A 724 -37.99 37.87 24.51
CA PRO A 724 -39.33 38.09 25.07
C PRO A 724 -39.87 39.54 25.03
N ASP A 725 -38.98 40.54 24.93
CA ASP A 725 -39.34 41.97 24.87
C ASP A 725 -39.33 42.51 23.44
N GLY A 726 -38.85 41.71 22.48
CA GLY A 726 -38.80 42.04 21.06
C GLY A 726 -37.56 42.83 20.67
N ASP A 727 -36.54 42.81 21.52
CA ASP A 727 -35.29 43.50 21.27
C ASP A 727 -34.50 42.85 20.11
N PRO A 728 -33.84 43.64 19.25
CA PRO A 728 -33.04 43.12 18.15
C PRO A 728 -31.79 42.40 18.69
N LEU A 729 -31.57 41.17 18.22
CA LEU A 729 -30.46 40.32 18.65
C LEU A 729 -29.22 40.48 17.76
N THR A 730 -28.05 40.36 18.39
CA THR A 730 -26.74 40.27 17.72
C THR A 730 -26.10 38.91 18.00
N TYR A 731 -25.36 38.36 17.03
CA TYR A 731 -24.84 36.99 17.10
C TYR A 731 -23.31 36.94 17.00
N ALA A 732 -22.71 36.00 17.72
CA ALA A 732 -21.29 35.67 17.63
C ALA A 732 -21.09 34.16 17.57
N THR A 733 -20.05 33.72 16.86
CA THR A 733 -19.68 32.31 16.69
C THR A 733 -18.25 32.06 17.11
N SER A 734 -17.97 30.86 17.61
CA SER A 734 -16.62 30.38 17.85
C SER A 734 -16.51 28.90 17.51
N SER A 735 -15.38 28.50 16.94
CA SER A 735 -15.03 27.09 16.75
C SER A 735 -14.00 26.67 17.80
N SER A 736 -14.11 25.46 18.34
CA SER A 736 -13.08 24.87 19.19
C SER A 736 -11.76 24.66 18.44
N ASP A 737 -11.82 24.46 17.12
CA ASP A 737 -10.67 24.38 16.23
C ASP A 737 -11.02 24.93 14.84
N ALA A 738 -10.62 26.18 14.60
CA ALA A 738 -10.88 26.86 13.33
C ALA A 738 -10.07 26.30 12.15
N THR A 739 -9.06 25.46 12.41
CA THR A 739 -8.31 24.76 11.35
C THR A 739 -9.08 23.56 10.82
N ILE A 740 -9.99 22.98 11.61
CA ILE A 740 -10.86 21.87 11.22
C ILE A 740 -12.14 22.40 10.60
N ALA A 741 -12.85 23.29 11.30
CA ALA A 741 -14.06 23.93 10.77
C ALA A 741 -14.20 25.36 11.31
N HIS A 742 -14.52 26.30 10.42
CA HIS A 742 -14.72 27.71 10.77
C HIS A 742 -16.17 28.14 10.54
N ALA A 743 -16.71 28.95 11.45
CA ALA A 743 -18.09 29.41 11.39
C ALA A 743 -18.19 30.94 11.42
N THR A 744 -18.98 31.52 10.52
CA THR A 744 -19.27 32.95 10.45
C THR A 744 -20.77 33.22 10.49
N VAL A 745 -21.14 34.45 10.84
CA VAL A 745 -22.53 34.92 10.80
C VAL A 745 -22.63 36.12 9.87
N ALA A 746 -23.64 36.13 9.01
CA ALA A 746 -24.03 37.31 8.24
C ALA A 746 -25.54 37.54 8.41
N GLY A 747 -25.89 38.64 9.09
CA GLY A 747 -27.27 38.90 9.51
C GLY A 747 -27.79 37.77 10.42
N ASP A 748 -28.88 37.13 10.01
CA ASP A 748 -29.52 36.03 10.74
C ASP A 748 -29.12 34.63 10.23
N THR A 749 -28.10 34.53 9.37
CA THR A 749 -27.66 33.25 8.79
C THR A 749 -26.29 32.86 9.31
N LEU A 750 -26.20 31.64 9.84
CA LEU A 750 -24.97 30.95 10.19
C LEU A 750 -24.38 30.28 8.95
N PHE A 751 -23.08 30.46 8.70
CA PHE A 751 -22.31 29.75 7.69
C PHE A 751 -21.21 28.93 8.36
N VAL A 752 -21.12 27.65 8.04
CA VAL A 752 -20.08 26.74 8.54
C VAL A 752 -19.29 26.22 7.35
N HIS A 753 -17.97 26.29 7.45
CA HIS A 753 -17.05 25.79 6.43
C HIS A 753 -16.18 24.69 7.03
N ALA A 754 -16.20 23.51 6.40
CA ALA A 754 -15.22 22.47 6.67
C ALA A 754 -13.87 22.86 6.04
N VAL A 755 -12.77 22.73 6.78
CA VAL A 755 -11.45 23.22 6.38
C VAL A 755 -10.44 22.08 6.29
N SER A 756 -10.30 21.27 7.34
CA SER A 756 -9.36 20.14 7.35
C SER A 756 -9.82 19.02 8.28
N PRO A 757 -9.29 17.80 8.13
CA PRO A 757 -9.82 16.62 8.81
C PRO A 757 -9.68 16.69 10.33
N GLY A 758 -10.74 16.29 11.05
CA GLY A 758 -10.83 16.29 12.50
C GLY A 758 -12.24 16.60 12.99
N SER A 759 -12.43 16.75 14.30
CA SER A 759 -13.70 17.16 14.91
C SER A 759 -13.58 18.56 15.51
N ALA A 760 -14.57 19.41 15.27
CA ALA A 760 -14.68 20.72 15.87
C ALA A 760 -16.09 20.96 16.43
N LYS A 761 -16.17 21.66 17.55
CA LYS A 761 -17.41 22.10 18.18
C LYS A 761 -17.66 23.56 17.83
N ILE A 762 -18.83 23.86 17.27
CA ILE A 762 -19.26 25.22 16.93
C ILE A 762 -20.22 25.73 18.01
N THR A 763 -19.88 26.86 18.61
CA THR A 763 -20.73 27.55 19.61
C THR A 763 -21.28 28.83 19.01
N VAL A 764 -22.57 29.08 19.21
CA VAL A 764 -23.29 30.29 18.76
C VAL A 764 -23.90 31.01 19.97
N VAL A 765 -23.70 32.32 20.07
CA VAL A 765 -24.21 33.18 21.16
C VAL A 765 -25.04 34.32 20.61
N ALA A 766 -26.25 34.53 21.14
CA ALA A 766 -27.11 35.69 20.87
C ALA A 766 -27.08 36.69 22.04
N ARG A 767 -27.10 38.00 21.76
CA ARG A 767 -27.08 39.10 22.75
C ARG A 767 -28.11 40.18 22.44
N ASP A 768 -28.77 40.69 23.48
CA ASP A 768 -29.65 41.87 23.41
C ASP A 768 -28.87 43.20 23.62
N PRO A 769 -29.49 44.37 23.39
CA PRO A 769 -28.85 45.68 23.62
C PRO A 769 -28.57 46.00 25.10
N ALA A 770 -29.24 45.33 26.03
CA ALA A 770 -29.05 45.48 27.47
C ALA A 770 -27.87 44.63 28.01
N GLY A 771 -27.29 43.78 27.17
CA GLY A 771 -26.11 42.95 27.47
C GLY A 771 -26.40 41.54 27.94
N PHE A 772 -27.66 41.10 27.99
CA PHE A 772 -28.03 39.72 28.31
C PHE A 772 -27.84 38.80 27.11
N SER A 773 -27.61 37.49 27.35
CA SER A 773 -27.21 36.55 26.30
C SER A 773 -27.73 35.13 26.48
N ALA A 774 -27.90 34.40 25.37
CA ALA A 774 -28.18 32.96 25.31
C ALA A 774 -27.24 32.25 24.32
N ALA A 775 -26.92 30.96 24.52
CA ALA A 775 -25.98 30.21 23.68
C ALA A 775 -26.42 28.76 23.40
N THR A 776 -25.96 28.19 22.29
CA THR A 776 -26.09 26.76 21.92
C THR A 776 -24.85 26.27 21.17
N ASP A 777 -24.65 24.96 21.08
CA ASP A 777 -23.54 24.34 20.35
C ASP A 777 -23.94 23.07 19.57
N PHE A 778 -23.06 22.64 18.64
CA PHE A 778 -23.15 21.38 17.86
C PHE A 778 -21.76 20.96 17.36
N HIS A 779 -21.59 19.70 16.94
CA HIS A 779 -20.33 19.14 16.44
C HIS A 779 -20.31 19.00 14.92
N ILE A 780 -19.13 19.21 14.33
CA ILE A 780 -18.82 18.89 12.94
C ILE A 780 -17.59 17.99 12.90
N THR A 781 -17.70 16.87 12.20
CA THR A 781 -16.59 15.96 11.92
C THR A 781 -16.23 16.09 10.45
N VAL A 782 -15.05 16.62 10.17
CA VAL A 782 -14.47 16.72 8.83
C VAL A 782 -13.60 15.50 8.59
N VAL A 783 -13.87 14.75 7.53
CA VAL A 783 -13.08 13.58 7.15
C VAL A 783 -12.01 13.98 6.13
N ALA A 784 -10.92 13.21 6.03
CA ALA A 784 -9.93 13.45 4.98
C ALA A 784 -10.52 13.13 3.61
N PRO A 785 -10.28 13.96 2.57
CA PRO A 785 -10.55 13.53 1.22
C PRO A 785 -9.61 12.36 0.94
N CYS A 786 -10.14 11.23 0.53
CA CYS A 786 -9.30 10.08 0.22
C CYS A 786 -8.41 10.46 -0.99
N THR A 787 -7.16 10.00 -0.97
CA THR A 787 -6.24 10.22 -2.09
C THR A 787 -6.19 8.95 -2.93
N GLY A 788 -6.67 9.00 -4.17
CA GLY A 788 -6.93 7.82 -4.99
C GLY A 788 -8.31 7.23 -4.70
N PHE A 789 -8.49 5.92 -4.90
CA PHE A 789 -9.81 5.28 -4.84
C PHE A 789 -10.63 5.55 -3.56
N CYS A 790 -11.69 6.35 -3.71
CA CYS A 790 -12.61 6.76 -2.65
C CYS A 790 -13.82 5.80 -2.53
N ILE A 791 -14.07 5.30 -1.32
CA ILE A 791 -15.32 4.59 -1.02
C ILE A 791 -16.10 5.39 0.02
N ASP A 792 -17.21 5.99 -0.40
CA ASP A 792 -18.11 6.73 0.48
C ASP A 792 -19.13 5.80 1.14
N LEU A 793 -19.45 6.03 2.41
CA LEU A 793 -20.47 5.27 3.16
C LEU A 793 -21.70 6.14 3.45
N GLY A 794 -22.81 5.85 2.76
CA GLY A 794 -24.12 6.44 2.99
C GLY A 794 -24.97 5.58 3.91
N PHE A 795 -25.03 5.89 5.20
CA PHE A 795 -25.88 5.16 6.15
C PHE A 795 -27.35 5.57 6.01
N THR A 796 -28.20 4.62 5.62
CA THR A 796 -29.64 4.84 5.35
C THR A 796 -30.54 4.53 6.56
N SER A 797 -29.95 4.16 7.70
CA SER A 797 -30.60 3.91 8.98
C SER A 797 -29.78 4.51 10.14
N ALA A 798 -30.38 4.63 11.32
CA ALA A 798 -29.65 5.01 12.52
C ALA A 798 -28.74 3.85 12.96
N VAL A 799 -27.48 3.87 12.52
CA VAL A 799 -26.45 2.89 12.88
C VAL A 799 -25.64 3.40 14.07
N GLU A 800 -25.44 2.57 15.10
CA GLU A 800 -24.60 2.95 16.25
C GLU A 800 -23.13 3.14 15.85
N GLU A 801 -22.44 4.06 16.51
CA GLU A 801 -21.04 4.43 16.18
C GLU A 801 -20.08 3.23 16.24
N ARG A 802 -20.27 2.31 17.21
CA ARG A 802 -19.46 1.09 17.33
C ARG A 802 -19.49 0.20 16.09
N TYR A 803 -20.59 0.15 15.34
CA TYR A 803 -20.66 -0.64 14.11
C TYR A 803 -20.05 0.10 12.93
N ARG A 804 -20.19 1.44 12.90
CA ARG A 804 -19.63 2.29 11.84
C ARG A 804 -18.11 2.17 11.80
N ASP A 805 -17.45 2.10 12.94
CA ASP A 805 -16.00 1.94 13.02
C ASP A 805 -15.54 0.60 12.41
N HIS A 806 -16.23 -0.51 12.70
CA HIS A 806 -15.90 -1.81 12.14
C HIS A 806 -16.16 -1.90 10.63
N ILE A 807 -17.31 -1.38 10.18
CA ILE A 807 -17.65 -1.33 8.74
C ILE A 807 -16.66 -0.43 8.00
N GLY A 808 -16.31 0.73 8.59
CA GLY A 808 -15.31 1.65 8.08
C GLY A 808 -13.91 1.02 7.99
N ALA A 809 -13.53 0.14 8.93
CA ALA A 809 -12.26 -0.58 8.88
C ALA A 809 -12.18 -1.53 7.66
N GLY A 810 -13.25 -2.27 7.36
CA GLY A 810 -13.32 -3.11 6.16
C GLY A 810 -13.18 -2.31 4.86
N VAL A 811 -13.85 -1.14 4.82
CA VAL A 811 -13.79 -0.21 3.68
C VAL A 811 -12.39 0.42 3.53
N GLY A 812 -11.77 0.81 4.65
CA GLY A 812 -10.40 1.33 4.67
C GLY A 812 -9.38 0.33 4.11
N GLY A 813 -9.61 -0.98 4.34
CA GLY A 813 -8.82 -2.06 3.73
C GLY A 813 -8.88 -2.01 2.20
N TRP A 814 -10.09 -1.96 1.63
CA TRP A 814 -10.28 -1.86 0.18
C TRP A 814 -9.75 -0.56 -0.40
N GLN A 815 -9.97 0.59 0.25
CA GLN A 815 -9.43 1.87 -0.21
C GLN A 815 -7.90 1.86 -0.27
N ALA A 816 -7.24 1.24 0.71
CA ALA A 816 -5.79 1.10 0.70
C ALA A 816 -5.31 0.20 -0.45
N ILE A 817 -5.97 -0.96 -0.65
CA ILE A 817 -5.66 -1.92 -1.72
C ILE A 817 -5.86 -1.28 -3.10
N LEU A 818 -6.90 -0.47 -3.27
CA LEU A 818 -7.32 0.07 -4.56
C LEU A 818 -6.82 1.49 -4.81
N ALA A 819 -6.02 2.08 -3.93
CA ALA A 819 -5.62 3.50 -3.95
C ALA A 819 -5.00 4.00 -5.26
N GLY A 820 -4.53 3.11 -6.14
CA GLY A 820 -4.04 3.47 -7.47
C GLY A 820 -5.14 3.63 -8.53
N THR A 821 -6.39 3.30 -8.20
CA THR A 821 -7.54 3.36 -9.09
C THR A 821 -8.13 4.76 -9.05
N GLU A 822 -8.35 5.35 -10.22
CA GLU A 822 -9.02 6.64 -10.37
C GLU A 822 -10.15 6.47 -11.40
N LEU A 823 -11.39 6.73 -10.99
CA LEU A 823 -12.56 6.67 -11.85
C LEU A 823 -13.16 8.05 -12.06
N SER A 824 -13.98 8.19 -13.11
CA SER A 824 -14.68 9.45 -13.36
C SER A 824 -15.86 9.61 -12.42
N ASP A 825 -16.03 10.82 -11.87
CA ASP A 825 -17.17 11.21 -11.06
C ASP A 825 -18.48 11.06 -11.85
N ILE A 826 -19.51 10.54 -11.18
CA ILE A 826 -20.85 10.41 -11.76
C ILE A 826 -21.88 11.01 -10.80
N THR A 827 -22.72 11.90 -11.31
CA THR A 827 -23.83 12.47 -10.54
C THR A 827 -25.03 11.53 -10.55
N ILE A 828 -25.47 11.10 -9.36
CA ILE A 828 -26.66 10.29 -9.14
C ILE A 828 -27.79 11.20 -8.60
N PRO A 829 -28.95 11.27 -9.27
CA PRO A 829 -30.05 12.12 -8.83
C PRO A 829 -30.73 11.61 -7.55
N ALA A 830 -31.21 12.55 -6.73
CA ALA A 830 -32.07 12.25 -5.57
C ALA A 830 -33.26 11.39 -5.98
N GLY A 831 -33.59 10.38 -5.17
CA GLY A 831 -34.66 9.42 -5.41
C GLY A 831 -34.27 8.22 -6.29
N ALA A 832 -33.02 8.12 -6.74
CA ALA A 832 -32.53 6.91 -7.40
C ALA A 832 -32.60 5.71 -6.44
N ALA A 833 -33.20 4.61 -6.91
CA ALA A 833 -33.41 3.39 -6.12
C ALA A 833 -32.25 2.40 -6.31
N CYS A 834 -31.77 1.84 -5.21
CA CYS A 834 -30.71 0.84 -5.12
C CYS A 834 -31.18 -0.29 -4.20
N GLY A 835 -31.73 -1.36 -4.79
CA GLY A 835 -32.16 -2.56 -4.05
C GLY A 835 -33.13 -2.30 -2.89
N GLY A 836 -34.08 -1.36 -3.04
CA GLY A 836 -35.04 -0.98 -2.00
C GLY A 836 -34.62 0.21 -1.12
N LEU A 837 -33.37 0.65 -1.21
CA LEU A 837 -32.88 1.90 -0.62
C LEU A 837 -32.99 3.05 -1.64
N THR A 838 -33.16 4.28 -1.17
CA THR A 838 -33.23 5.48 -2.04
C THR A 838 -32.25 6.54 -1.57
N LEU A 839 -31.49 7.12 -2.51
CA LEU A 839 -30.69 8.31 -2.20
C LEU A 839 -31.62 9.49 -1.87
N THR A 840 -31.39 10.15 -0.74
CA THR A 840 -32.20 11.30 -0.29
C THR A 840 -31.88 12.58 -1.06
N ASP A 841 -30.62 12.73 -1.48
CA ASP A 841 -30.08 13.90 -2.14
C ASP A 841 -29.39 13.52 -3.45
N THR A 842 -29.16 14.53 -4.29
CA THR A 842 -28.35 14.35 -5.51
C THR A 842 -26.89 14.30 -5.10
N THR A 843 -26.23 13.19 -5.37
CA THR A 843 -24.86 12.91 -4.91
C THR A 843 -23.92 12.81 -6.10
N ILE A 844 -22.77 13.48 -6.03
CA ILE A 844 -21.65 13.24 -6.94
C ILE A 844 -20.84 12.11 -6.32
N VAL A 845 -20.73 11.00 -7.02
CA VAL A 845 -19.92 9.85 -6.59
C VAL A 845 -18.59 9.92 -7.32
N ASP A 846 -17.49 10.14 -6.59
CA ASP A 846 -16.12 10.22 -7.10
C ASP A 846 -15.70 8.85 -7.68
N ASP A 847 -15.53 7.84 -6.82
CA ASP A 847 -15.16 6.49 -7.24
C ASP A 847 -16.26 5.45 -6.97
N HIS A 848 -16.70 5.34 -5.71
CA HIS A 848 -17.72 4.38 -5.32
C HIS A 848 -18.51 4.82 -4.06
N LEU A 849 -19.81 4.51 -4.01
CA LEU A 849 -20.69 4.79 -2.87
C LEU A 849 -21.36 3.49 -2.39
N PHE A 850 -21.18 3.13 -1.12
CA PHE A 850 -21.99 2.10 -0.47
C PHE A 850 -23.15 2.71 0.30
N LEU A 851 -24.36 2.29 -0.02
CA LEU A 851 -25.53 2.52 0.81
C LEU A 851 -25.61 1.41 1.86
N VAL A 852 -25.27 1.77 3.10
CA VAL A 852 -25.23 0.84 4.23
C VAL A 852 -26.55 0.89 4.98
N HIS A 853 -27.12 -0.28 5.27
CA HIS A 853 -28.35 -0.41 6.05
C HIS A 853 -28.19 -1.51 7.10
N VAL A 854 -28.71 -1.29 8.31
CA VAL A 854 -28.79 -2.34 9.34
C VAL A 854 -30.26 -2.65 9.54
N ALA A 855 -30.67 -3.87 9.23
CA ALA A 855 -32.04 -4.33 9.36
C ALA A 855 -32.07 -5.84 9.64
N GLU A 856 -33.16 -6.32 10.22
CA GLU A 856 -33.42 -7.76 10.35
C GLU A 856 -33.50 -8.41 8.96
N ILE A 857 -32.67 -9.42 8.69
CA ILE A 857 -32.66 -10.17 7.43
C ILE A 857 -33.43 -11.48 7.62
N ASP A 858 -32.92 -12.39 8.44
CA ASP A 858 -33.55 -13.69 8.71
C ASP A 858 -33.42 -14.17 10.17
N GLY A 859 -32.86 -13.33 11.05
CA GLY A 859 -32.70 -13.63 12.47
C GLY A 859 -31.36 -14.30 12.78
N PRO A 860 -31.11 -14.73 14.03
CA PRO A 860 -29.76 -15.11 14.44
C PRO A 860 -29.15 -16.29 13.66
N ALA A 861 -27.87 -16.16 13.31
CA ALA A 861 -27.01 -17.15 12.66
C ALA A 861 -27.38 -17.55 11.21
N GLY A 862 -28.26 -16.77 10.56
CA GLY A 862 -28.60 -16.88 9.14
C GLY A 862 -27.66 -16.05 8.26
N THR A 863 -28.21 -15.28 7.33
CA THR A 863 -27.44 -14.38 6.47
C THR A 863 -26.91 -13.19 7.28
N LEU A 864 -25.61 -13.21 7.58
CA LEU A 864 -24.96 -12.21 8.44
C LEU A 864 -24.96 -10.80 7.83
N ALA A 865 -24.72 -10.74 6.53
CA ALA A 865 -24.83 -9.56 5.72
C ALA A 865 -25.01 -9.99 4.26
N PHE A 866 -25.37 -9.05 3.39
CA PHE A 866 -25.25 -9.23 1.96
C PHE A 866 -24.89 -7.92 1.26
N ALA A 867 -24.21 -8.00 0.13
CA ALA A 867 -23.86 -6.83 -0.66
C ALA A 867 -23.81 -7.07 -2.18
N GLY A 868 -24.02 -5.98 -2.92
CA GLY A 868 -23.95 -6.01 -4.38
C GLY A 868 -24.19 -4.64 -5.03
N PRO A 869 -23.81 -4.51 -6.32
CA PRO A 869 -23.90 -3.26 -7.06
C PRO A 869 -25.30 -2.96 -7.55
N CYS A 870 -25.69 -1.69 -7.48
CA CYS A 870 -26.95 -1.16 -8.00
C CYS A 870 -26.74 -0.38 -9.29
N PHE A 871 -25.67 0.40 -9.35
CA PHE A 871 -25.30 1.24 -10.50
C PHE A 871 -23.86 0.93 -10.92
N ARG A 872 -23.61 0.90 -12.23
CA ARG A 872 -22.26 0.66 -12.77
C ARG A 872 -21.95 1.54 -13.97
N ARG A 873 -20.66 1.76 -14.22
CA ARG A 873 -20.17 2.56 -15.35
C ARG A 873 -20.39 1.82 -16.67
N SER A 874 -20.66 2.57 -17.74
CA SER A 874 -20.71 2.03 -19.10
C SER A 874 -19.33 1.52 -19.54
N GLY A 875 -19.24 0.28 -20.02
CA GLY A 875 -17.99 -0.39 -20.39
C GLY A 875 -18.06 -1.90 -20.15
N SER A 876 -17.00 -2.64 -20.46
CA SER A 876 -16.86 -4.07 -20.13
C SER A 876 -15.53 -4.30 -19.41
N PRO A 877 -15.52 -4.74 -18.14
CA PRO A 877 -16.68 -5.11 -17.31
C PRO A 877 -17.31 -3.94 -16.56
N GLY A 878 -16.85 -2.69 -16.77
CA GLY A 878 -17.38 -1.42 -16.24
C GLY A 878 -17.70 -1.41 -14.74
N LEU A 879 -16.82 -0.78 -13.96
CA LEU A 879 -16.79 -0.88 -12.50
C LEU A 879 -18.05 -0.30 -11.82
N PRO A 880 -18.47 -0.86 -10.67
CA PRO A 880 -19.56 -0.35 -9.86
C PRO A 880 -19.42 1.13 -9.46
N ILE A 881 -20.54 1.85 -9.40
CA ILE A 881 -20.64 3.26 -8.96
C ILE A 881 -21.29 3.31 -7.59
N VAL A 882 -22.43 2.63 -7.43
CA VAL A 882 -23.16 2.57 -6.15
C VAL A 882 -23.52 1.13 -5.88
N SER A 883 -23.29 0.71 -4.65
CA SER A 883 -23.62 -0.62 -4.14
C SER A 883 -24.43 -0.49 -2.86
N ARG A 884 -25.16 -1.55 -2.51
CA ARG A 884 -25.76 -1.66 -1.17
C ARG A 884 -25.06 -2.73 -0.37
N ALA A 885 -25.00 -2.50 0.94
CA ALA A 885 -24.61 -3.50 1.92
C ALA A 885 -25.65 -3.48 3.06
N VAL A 886 -26.25 -4.64 3.35
CA VAL A 886 -27.22 -4.79 4.43
C VAL A 886 -26.65 -5.76 5.45
N PHE A 887 -26.52 -5.33 6.70
CA PHE A 887 -26.05 -6.17 7.81
C PHE A 887 -27.22 -6.59 8.69
N ASP A 888 -27.27 -7.86 9.10
CA ASP A 888 -28.37 -8.36 9.93
C ASP A 888 -28.31 -7.75 11.33
N ALA A 889 -29.35 -7.00 11.69
CA ALA A 889 -29.51 -6.45 13.03
C ALA A 889 -29.53 -7.53 14.13
N ALA A 890 -29.94 -8.76 13.81
CA ALA A 890 -29.98 -9.88 14.75
C ALA A 890 -28.58 -10.42 15.12
N ASP A 891 -27.59 -10.27 14.23
CA ASP A 891 -26.25 -10.83 14.39
C ASP A 891 -25.16 -9.78 14.61
N ILE A 892 -25.40 -8.51 14.24
CA ILE A 892 -24.39 -7.44 14.22
C ILE A 892 -23.71 -7.21 15.58
N ASP A 893 -24.43 -7.41 16.69
CA ASP A 893 -23.87 -7.32 18.05
C ASP A 893 -22.86 -8.45 18.35
N ASP A 894 -23.18 -9.68 17.95
CA ASP A 894 -22.32 -10.84 18.14
C ASP A 894 -21.08 -10.78 17.23
N LEU A 895 -21.23 -10.20 16.03
CA LEU A 895 -20.12 -9.97 15.09
C LEU A 895 -19.18 -8.87 15.60
N ALA A 896 -19.73 -7.75 16.09
CA ALA A 896 -18.94 -6.65 16.65
C ALA A 896 -18.25 -7.08 17.95
N GLY A 897 -18.98 -7.72 18.87
CA GLY A 897 -18.44 -8.24 20.13
C GLY A 897 -17.42 -9.37 19.94
N GLY A 898 -17.55 -10.13 18.85
CA GLY A 898 -16.62 -11.19 18.45
C GLY A 898 -15.40 -10.70 17.64
N GLY A 899 -15.34 -9.42 17.28
CA GLY A 899 -14.23 -8.84 16.51
C GLY A 899 -14.18 -9.22 15.03
N VAL A 900 -15.23 -9.83 14.48
CA VAL A 900 -15.29 -10.33 13.09
C VAL A 900 -16.07 -9.42 12.14
N LEU A 901 -16.79 -8.42 12.66
CA LEU A 901 -17.61 -7.53 11.84
C LEU A 901 -16.79 -6.77 10.77
N ALA A 902 -15.53 -6.47 11.04
CA ALA A 902 -14.65 -5.85 10.04
C ALA A 902 -14.30 -6.79 8.89
N ASP A 903 -14.10 -8.08 9.17
CA ASP A 903 -13.81 -9.10 8.14
C ASP A 903 -15.06 -9.39 7.30
N VAL A 904 -16.23 -9.48 7.94
CA VAL A 904 -17.53 -9.56 7.23
C VAL A 904 -17.70 -8.33 6.35
N ALA A 905 -17.52 -7.12 6.88
CA ALA A 905 -17.60 -5.91 6.07
C ALA A 905 -16.59 -5.91 4.91
N PHE A 906 -15.35 -6.36 5.12
CA PHE A 906 -14.38 -6.48 4.03
C PHE A 906 -14.86 -7.47 2.95
N HIS A 907 -15.37 -8.63 3.34
CA HIS A 907 -15.93 -9.65 2.44
C HIS A 907 -17.09 -9.08 1.60
N GLU A 908 -18.12 -8.55 2.25
CA GLU A 908 -19.32 -8.01 1.59
C GLU A 908 -18.98 -6.89 0.60
N MET A 909 -18.07 -6.01 0.99
CA MET A 909 -17.71 -4.87 0.14
C MET A 909 -17.00 -5.34 -1.14
N ALA A 910 -16.37 -6.52 -1.16
CA ALA A 910 -15.83 -7.10 -2.38
C ALA A 910 -16.94 -7.39 -3.40
N HIS A 911 -18.07 -7.97 -2.96
CA HIS A 911 -19.24 -8.21 -3.81
C HIS A 911 -19.81 -6.90 -4.37
N GLY A 912 -19.92 -5.87 -3.54
CA GLY A 912 -20.30 -4.53 -4.00
C GLY A 912 -19.31 -3.88 -4.98
N LEU A 913 -18.03 -4.24 -4.92
CA LEU A 913 -17.00 -3.80 -5.87
C LEU A 913 -16.95 -4.68 -7.14
N GLY A 914 -17.89 -5.61 -7.29
CA GLY A 914 -18.07 -6.39 -8.52
C GLY A 914 -17.40 -7.76 -8.48
N PHE A 915 -17.03 -8.25 -7.30
CA PHE A 915 -16.63 -9.65 -7.10
C PHE A 915 -17.85 -10.57 -7.19
N LEU A 916 -18.39 -10.73 -8.40
CA LEU A 916 -19.68 -11.37 -8.66
C LEU A 916 -19.64 -12.12 -9.97
N SER A 917 -20.36 -13.23 -10.05
CA SER A 917 -20.52 -14.02 -11.27
C SER A 917 -20.93 -13.19 -12.49
N THR A 918 -21.83 -12.21 -12.32
CA THR A 918 -22.29 -11.31 -13.39
C THR A 918 -21.19 -10.41 -13.94
N TYR A 919 -20.23 -10.02 -13.11
CA TYR A 919 -19.07 -9.24 -13.50
C TYR A 919 -17.98 -10.13 -14.09
N PHE A 920 -17.76 -11.31 -13.51
CA PHE A 920 -16.82 -12.30 -14.03
C PHE A 920 -17.19 -12.75 -15.44
N ASP A 921 -18.46 -13.09 -15.69
CA ASP A 921 -18.96 -13.46 -17.02
C ASP A 921 -18.78 -12.32 -18.03
N ARG A 922 -19.18 -11.10 -17.65
CA ARG A 922 -19.10 -9.94 -18.55
C ARG A 922 -17.66 -9.48 -18.83
N ALA A 923 -16.74 -9.74 -17.91
CA ALA A 923 -15.32 -9.54 -18.12
C ALA A 923 -14.69 -10.64 -18.99
N GLY A 924 -15.39 -11.76 -19.20
CA GLY A 924 -14.86 -12.95 -19.87
C GLY A 924 -13.98 -13.82 -18.98
N PHE A 925 -14.09 -13.67 -17.66
CA PHE A 925 -13.31 -14.39 -16.66
C PHE A 925 -14.06 -15.52 -15.96
N LEU A 926 -15.30 -15.81 -16.35
CA LEU A 926 -16.06 -16.95 -15.81
C LEU A 926 -16.02 -18.12 -16.80
N ALA A 927 -15.52 -19.26 -16.35
CA ALA A 927 -15.69 -20.53 -17.05
C ALA A 927 -16.74 -21.38 -16.32
N GLU A 928 -17.96 -21.41 -16.88
CA GLU A 928 -19.05 -22.23 -16.36
C GLU A 928 -18.87 -23.73 -16.72
N GLY A 929 -19.45 -24.62 -15.92
CA GLY A 929 -19.43 -26.06 -16.18
C GLY A 929 -19.53 -26.91 -14.91
N SER A 930 -19.11 -28.17 -15.01
CA SER A 930 -19.05 -29.10 -13.85
C SER A 930 -17.95 -28.74 -12.85
N ASP A 931 -16.96 -27.94 -13.25
CA ASP A 931 -15.90 -27.41 -12.40
C ASP A 931 -15.77 -25.89 -12.67
N PRO A 932 -16.69 -25.08 -12.13
CA PRO A 932 -16.69 -23.64 -12.37
C PRO A 932 -15.43 -23.00 -11.78
N HIS A 933 -14.83 -22.08 -12.52
CA HIS A 933 -13.58 -21.43 -12.11
C HIS A 933 -13.41 -20.05 -12.75
N PHE A 934 -12.59 -19.23 -12.11
CA PHE A 934 -12.21 -17.90 -12.57
C PHE A 934 -10.96 -17.96 -13.47
N THR A 935 -10.98 -17.28 -14.60
CA THR A 935 -9.94 -17.39 -15.65
C THR A 935 -9.09 -16.13 -15.82
N GLY A 936 -9.22 -15.16 -14.92
CA GLY A 936 -8.37 -13.96 -14.89
C GLY A 936 -6.89 -14.29 -14.70
N SER A 937 -6.04 -13.58 -15.43
CA SER A 937 -4.61 -13.91 -15.54
C SER A 937 -3.81 -13.58 -14.28
N ALA A 938 -4.17 -12.50 -13.57
CA ALA A 938 -3.52 -12.09 -12.35
C ALA A 938 -3.88 -13.03 -11.20
N ALA A 939 -5.18 -13.33 -11.02
CA ALA A 939 -5.64 -14.32 -10.03
C ALA A 939 -5.05 -15.71 -10.28
N LEU A 940 -4.97 -16.14 -11.54
CA LEU A 940 -4.35 -17.41 -11.93
C LEU A 940 -2.84 -17.46 -11.58
N GLY A 941 -2.11 -16.37 -11.86
CA GLY A 941 -0.70 -16.25 -11.51
C GLY A 941 -0.48 -16.36 -10.00
N ALA A 942 -1.28 -15.64 -9.21
CA ALA A 942 -1.25 -15.68 -7.76
C ALA A 942 -1.62 -17.06 -7.19
N PHE A 943 -2.63 -17.73 -7.77
CA PHE A 943 -3.04 -19.07 -7.35
C PHE A 943 -1.91 -20.09 -7.54
N ASN A 944 -1.20 -20.02 -8.67
CA ASN A 944 -0.03 -20.88 -8.91
C ASN A 944 1.12 -20.57 -7.95
N ALA A 945 1.39 -19.29 -7.65
CA ALA A 945 2.39 -18.87 -6.67
C ALA A 945 2.05 -19.34 -5.24
N ALA A 946 0.76 -19.43 -4.91
CA ALA A 946 0.28 -19.97 -3.63
C ALA A 946 0.41 -21.51 -3.51
N GLY A 947 0.93 -22.20 -4.53
CA GLY A 947 1.08 -23.66 -4.57
C GLY A 947 0.13 -24.36 -5.56
N GLY A 948 -0.68 -23.59 -6.29
CA GLY A 948 -1.69 -24.09 -7.22
C GLY A 948 -1.15 -24.89 -8.41
N ASN A 949 0.15 -24.85 -8.69
CA ASN A 949 0.77 -25.68 -9.72
C ASN A 949 0.52 -27.18 -9.50
N ALA A 950 0.47 -27.64 -8.24
CA ALA A 950 0.21 -29.03 -7.89
C ALA A 950 -1.29 -29.41 -7.88
N TYR A 951 -2.21 -28.44 -7.99
CA TYR A 951 -3.65 -28.68 -8.00
C TYR A 951 -4.09 -29.22 -9.38
N ALA A 952 -4.73 -30.38 -9.41
CA ALA A 952 -5.07 -31.07 -10.67
C ALA A 952 -6.37 -30.57 -11.34
N GLY A 953 -7.24 -29.87 -10.60
CA GLY A 953 -8.50 -29.33 -11.12
C GLY A 953 -8.34 -28.00 -11.87
N ALA A 954 -9.47 -27.41 -12.28
CA ALA A 954 -9.46 -26.10 -12.93
C ALA A 954 -9.00 -25.01 -11.94
N LYS A 955 -8.04 -24.18 -12.36
CA LYS A 955 -7.35 -23.23 -11.50
C LYS A 955 -8.29 -22.11 -11.06
N VAL A 956 -8.10 -21.60 -9.83
CA VAL A 956 -8.99 -20.62 -9.19
C VAL A 956 -10.45 -21.10 -9.17
N PRO A 957 -10.73 -22.27 -8.55
CA PRO A 957 -12.05 -22.86 -8.55
C PRO A 957 -13.05 -21.99 -7.77
N LEU A 958 -14.25 -21.86 -8.33
CA LEU A 958 -15.38 -21.17 -7.71
C LEU A 958 -16.29 -22.17 -6.98
N GLU A 959 -17.00 -21.68 -5.98
CA GLU A 959 -18.09 -22.38 -5.31
C GLU A 959 -19.37 -22.36 -6.18
N GLY A 960 -20.44 -23.04 -5.75
CA GLY A 960 -21.66 -23.21 -6.54
C GLY A 960 -22.44 -21.94 -6.86
N ASP A 961 -22.22 -20.84 -6.12
CA ASP A 961 -22.77 -19.51 -6.39
C ASP A 961 -21.97 -18.70 -7.42
N LEU A 962 -20.84 -19.23 -7.87
CA LEU A 962 -19.95 -18.64 -8.87
C LEU A 962 -19.35 -17.27 -8.46
N SER A 963 -19.52 -16.87 -7.20
CA SER A 963 -19.11 -15.58 -6.67
C SER A 963 -18.20 -15.72 -5.45
N HIS A 964 -18.06 -16.93 -4.90
CA HIS A 964 -17.04 -17.26 -3.92
C HIS A 964 -15.93 -18.15 -4.47
N TRP A 965 -14.77 -18.08 -3.84
CA TRP A 965 -13.76 -19.12 -3.99
C TRP A 965 -14.23 -20.43 -3.36
N ARG A 966 -13.80 -21.55 -3.97
CA ARG A 966 -14.16 -22.87 -3.46
C ARG A 966 -13.49 -23.16 -2.12
N GLU A 967 -14.31 -23.27 -1.08
CA GLU A 967 -13.87 -23.49 0.30
C GLU A 967 -13.02 -24.76 0.45
N SER A 968 -13.41 -25.84 -0.23
CA SER A 968 -12.67 -27.12 -0.17
C SER A 968 -11.26 -27.06 -0.76
N VAL A 969 -10.91 -25.99 -1.49
CA VAL A 969 -9.61 -25.82 -2.14
C VAL A 969 -8.81 -24.67 -1.51
N LEU A 970 -9.46 -23.55 -1.20
CA LEU A 970 -8.80 -22.38 -0.62
C LEU A 970 -8.86 -22.34 0.92
N GLY A 971 -9.83 -23.01 1.55
CA GLY A 971 -9.99 -23.02 3.00
C GLY A 971 -10.24 -21.62 3.56
N ALA A 972 -9.53 -21.26 4.63
CA ALA A 972 -9.65 -19.96 5.30
C ALA A 972 -9.00 -18.83 4.47
N GLU A 973 -9.59 -18.46 3.32
CA GLU A 973 -9.29 -17.25 2.55
C GLU A 973 -10.50 -16.33 2.60
N ILE A 974 -10.29 -15.00 2.63
CA ILE A 974 -11.37 -14.08 2.95
C ILE A 974 -12.60 -14.17 2.04
N MET A 975 -12.47 -14.53 0.75
CA MET A 975 -13.56 -14.63 -0.23
C MET A 975 -14.11 -16.05 -0.43
N THR A 976 -13.86 -16.97 0.50
CA THR A 976 -14.62 -18.24 0.57
C THR A 976 -15.91 -18.04 1.37
N PRO A 977 -16.95 -18.89 1.22
CA PRO A 977 -18.25 -18.69 1.87
C PRO A 977 -18.23 -19.02 3.38
N LYS A 978 -17.06 -19.07 4.03
CA LYS A 978 -16.93 -19.44 5.45
C LYS A 978 -15.96 -18.54 6.18
N LEU A 979 -16.43 -18.01 7.31
CA LEU A 979 -15.58 -17.25 8.22
C LEU A 979 -15.16 -18.05 9.47
N GLU A 980 -13.86 -18.31 9.60
CA GLU A 980 -13.25 -19.03 10.72
C GLU A 980 -12.54 -18.06 11.69
N PRO A 981 -13.22 -17.49 12.72
CA PRO A 981 -12.62 -16.51 13.64
C PRO A 981 -11.37 -16.99 14.39
N ASP A 982 -11.21 -18.31 14.52
CA ASP A 982 -10.06 -18.92 15.20
C ASP A 982 -8.81 -19.01 14.28
N ARG A 983 -8.89 -18.49 13.04
CA ARG A 983 -7.79 -18.46 12.07
C ARG A 983 -7.70 -17.10 11.39
N PRO A 984 -6.50 -16.69 10.92
CA PRO A 984 -6.37 -15.55 10.03
C PRO A 984 -7.20 -15.76 8.77
N GLN A 985 -7.93 -14.72 8.34
CA GLN A 985 -8.68 -14.67 7.09
C GLN A 985 -7.95 -13.74 6.10
N PRO A 986 -6.92 -14.24 5.40
CA PRO A 986 -6.11 -13.43 4.52
C PRO A 986 -6.90 -12.98 3.30
N ALA A 987 -6.84 -11.68 3.00
CA ALA A 987 -7.06 -11.15 1.66
C ALA A 987 -5.83 -11.50 0.81
N SER A 988 -5.91 -12.62 0.11
CA SER A 988 -4.77 -13.19 -0.62
C SER A 988 -4.45 -12.41 -1.91
N GLU A 989 -3.24 -12.60 -2.46
CA GLU A 989 -2.91 -12.13 -3.81
C GLU A 989 -3.86 -12.69 -4.89
N ILE A 990 -4.57 -13.80 -4.62
CA ILE A 990 -5.57 -14.37 -5.55
C ILE A 990 -6.79 -13.44 -5.62
N THR A 991 -7.33 -13.05 -4.46
CA THR A 991 -8.45 -12.09 -4.35
C THR A 991 -8.07 -10.73 -4.92
N LEU A 992 -6.91 -10.21 -4.54
CA LEU A 992 -6.39 -8.95 -5.09
C LEU A 992 -6.14 -9.05 -6.61
N GLY A 993 -5.65 -10.19 -7.08
CA GLY A 993 -5.46 -10.48 -8.50
C GLY A 993 -6.77 -10.45 -9.28
N ALA A 994 -7.85 -11.00 -8.72
CA ALA A 994 -9.16 -10.96 -9.35
C ALA A 994 -9.70 -9.52 -9.48
N MET A 995 -9.46 -8.67 -8.48
CA MET A 995 -9.78 -7.23 -8.57
C MET A 995 -8.96 -6.53 -9.65
N ALA A 996 -7.68 -6.87 -9.79
CA ALA A 996 -6.84 -6.34 -10.87
C ALA A 996 -7.33 -6.79 -12.26
N ASP A 997 -7.73 -8.06 -12.40
CA ASP A 997 -8.32 -8.59 -13.63
C ASP A 997 -9.63 -7.84 -13.99
N LEU A 998 -10.48 -7.52 -13.01
CA LEU A 998 -11.70 -6.71 -13.20
C LEU A 998 -11.44 -5.26 -13.65
N GLY A 999 -10.20 -4.77 -13.54
CA GLY A 999 -9.78 -3.45 -14.01
C GLY A 999 -9.46 -2.44 -12.92
N TYR A 1000 -9.38 -2.87 -11.65
CA TYR A 1000 -8.86 -2.02 -10.58
C TYR A 1000 -7.33 -1.94 -10.62
N ALA A 1001 -6.77 -0.80 -10.22
CA ALA A 1001 -5.35 -0.69 -9.93
C ALA A 1001 -5.08 -1.06 -8.47
N VAL A 1002 -4.49 -2.25 -8.31
CA VAL A 1002 -4.31 -2.93 -7.01
C VAL A 1002 -2.87 -2.79 -6.51
N ASP A 1003 -2.70 -2.44 -5.23
CA ASP A 1003 -1.44 -2.54 -4.52
C ASP A 1003 -1.26 -3.94 -3.90
N PHE A 1004 -0.59 -4.82 -4.65
CA PHE A 1004 -0.29 -6.19 -4.20
C PHE A 1004 0.58 -6.25 -2.95
N ASP A 1005 1.22 -5.14 -2.52
CA ASP A 1005 2.02 -5.09 -1.29
C ASP A 1005 1.17 -5.19 -0.01
N LEU A 1006 -0.15 -5.02 -0.16
CA LEU A 1006 -1.13 -5.12 0.92
C LEU A 1006 -1.80 -6.50 0.99
N ALA A 1007 -1.50 -7.41 0.05
CA ALA A 1007 -1.95 -8.80 0.13
C ALA A 1007 -1.42 -9.47 1.40
N ASN A 1008 -2.26 -10.27 2.05
CA ASN A 1008 -1.83 -11.09 3.17
C ASN A 1008 -1.09 -12.34 2.67
N ASP A 1009 -0.09 -12.78 3.45
CA ASP A 1009 0.64 -14.02 3.18
C ASP A 1009 -0.34 -15.21 3.15
N TYR A 1010 -0.36 -15.92 2.03
CA TYR A 1010 -1.28 -17.03 1.80
C TYR A 1010 -0.64 -18.15 0.98
N ARG A 1011 -1.01 -19.40 1.30
CA ARG A 1011 -0.63 -20.62 0.59
C ARG A 1011 -1.84 -21.56 0.57
N LEU A 1012 -2.01 -22.30 -0.53
CA LEU A 1012 -3.07 -23.29 -0.62
C LEU A 1012 -2.87 -24.37 0.46
N PRO A 1013 -3.96 -24.82 1.12
CA PRO A 1013 -3.92 -25.98 1.98
C PRO A 1013 -3.34 -27.20 1.23
N GLY A 1014 -2.26 -27.79 1.74
CA GLY A 1014 -1.66 -28.99 1.15
C GLY A 1014 -2.61 -30.20 1.21
N PRO A 1015 -2.32 -31.31 0.49
CA PRO A 1015 -3.14 -32.52 0.56
C PRO A 1015 -3.21 -33.02 2.00
N VAL A 1016 -4.42 -33.03 2.55
CA VAL A 1016 -4.67 -33.40 3.94
C VAL A 1016 -4.25 -34.85 4.16
N SER A 1017 -3.25 -35.10 5.01
CA SER A 1017 -2.99 -36.45 5.50
C SER A 1017 -4.23 -36.95 6.26
N PRO A 1018 -4.68 -38.21 6.09
CA PRO A 1018 -5.90 -38.73 6.72
C PRO A 1018 -5.75 -39.00 8.23
N HIS A 1019 -4.85 -38.29 8.92
CA HIS A 1019 -4.73 -38.25 10.37
C HIS A 1019 -4.97 -36.81 10.86
N ALA A 1020 -6.16 -36.28 10.59
CA ALA A 1020 -6.65 -35.14 11.34
C ALA A 1020 -7.03 -35.63 12.74
N VAL A 1021 -6.31 -35.12 13.75
CA VAL A 1021 -6.76 -35.13 15.15
C VAL A 1021 -8.18 -34.55 15.17
N ARG A 1022 -9.10 -35.23 15.85
CA ARG A 1022 -10.44 -34.69 16.15
C ARG A 1022 -10.28 -33.38 16.93
N GLU A 1023 -10.26 -32.27 16.22
CA GLU A 1023 -10.52 -30.97 16.83
C GLU A 1023 -12.00 -30.85 17.18
N GLY A 1024 -12.28 -30.18 18.30
CA GLY A 1024 -13.64 -29.98 18.80
C GLY A 1024 -14.52 -29.17 17.84
N PRO A 1025 -15.79 -28.95 18.17
CA PRO A 1025 -16.66 -28.09 17.37
C PRO A 1025 -16.06 -26.68 17.32
N ARG A 1026 -15.59 -26.28 16.13
CA ARG A 1026 -15.07 -24.94 15.85
C ARG A 1026 -16.21 -23.99 15.53
N ARG A 1027 -16.10 -22.72 15.92
CA ARG A 1027 -17.07 -21.69 15.55
C ARG A 1027 -16.79 -21.28 14.11
N VAL A 1028 -17.76 -21.50 13.22
CA VAL A 1028 -17.68 -21.14 11.80
C VAL A 1028 -18.93 -20.34 11.48
N PHE A 1029 -18.74 -19.18 10.86
CA PHE A 1029 -19.81 -18.37 10.32
C PHE A 1029 -20.01 -18.74 8.86
N ASP A 1030 -21.26 -18.94 8.47
CA ASP A 1030 -21.63 -19.27 7.10
C ASP A 1030 -21.95 -17.95 6.37
N LEU A 1031 -21.22 -17.68 5.30
CA LEU A 1031 -21.46 -16.54 4.42
C LEU A 1031 -22.21 -16.96 3.16
N SER A 1032 -22.67 -18.22 3.05
CA SER A 1032 -23.45 -18.61 1.87
C SER A 1032 -24.77 -17.81 1.77
N GLY A 1033 -24.99 -17.21 0.61
CA GLY A 1033 -26.21 -16.43 0.33
C GLY A 1033 -26.13 -14.94 0.65
N ASP A 1034 -24.95 -14.43 0.98
CA ASP A 1034 -24.60 -13.00 1.13
C ASP A 1034 -24.45 -12.24 -0.20
N VAL A 1035 -24.59 -12.93 -1.33
CA VAL A 1035 -24.43 -12.33 -2.64
C VAL A 1035 -25.74 -11.69 -3.12
N ASP A 1036 -25.74 -10.36 -3.27
CA ASP A 1036 -26.89 -9.66 -3.87
C ASP A 1036 -26.84 -9.64 -5.40
N HIS A 1037 -27.66 -10.49 -6.01
CA HIS A 1037 -27.81 -10.57 -7.46
C HIS A 1037 -28.84 -9.58 -8.05
N GLY A 1038 -29.24 -8.54 -7.33
CA GLY A 1038 -30.23 -7.56 -7.78
C GLY A 1038 -29.94 -6.92 -9.16
N PRO A 1039 -30.95 -6.26 -9.77
CA PRO A 1039 -30.76 -5.62 -11.07
C PRO A 1039 -29.73 -4.48 -11.00
N VAL A 1040 -28.78 -4.46 -11.93
CA VAL A 1040 -27.71 -3.47 -11.99
C VAL A 1040 -27.92 -2.52 -13.16
N ALA A 1041 -28.22 -1.25 -12.88
CA ALA A 1041 -28.38 -0.23 -13.91
C ALA A 1041 -27.02 0.28 -14.41
N ILE A 1042 -26.88 0.39 -15.73
CA ILE A 1042 -25.68 0.86 -16.40
C ILE A 1042 -25.86 2.35 -16.67
N LEU A 1043 -24.93 3.17 -16.19
CA LEU A 1043 -24.93 4.62 -16.39
C LEU A 1043 -23.89 5.03 -17.44
N GLY A 1044 -24.31 5.92 -18.34
CA GLY A 1044 -23.39 6.62 -19.24
C GLY A 1044 -22.62 7.73 -18.52
N PRO A 1045 -21.63 8.37 -19.19
CA PRO A 1045 -20.86 9.48 -18.61
C PRO A 1045 -21.70 10.71 -18.24
N ASP A 1046 -22.92 10.82 -18.76
CA ASP A 1046 -23.88 11.89 -18.45
C ASP A 1046 -24.80 11.56 -17.26
N GLY A 1047 -24.55 10.44 -16.56
CA GLY A 1047 -25.33 9.98 -15.40
C GLY A 1047 -26.69 9.37 -15.77
N ARG A 1048 -26.99 9.17 -17.05
CA ARG A 1048 -28.25 8.56 -17.49
C ARG A 1048 -28.15 7.05 -17.57
N VAL A 1049 -29.24 6.37 -17.20
CA VAL A 1049 -29.38 4.92 -17.39
C VAL A 1049 -29.40 4.61 -18.88
N VAL A 1050 -28.40 3.88 -19.35
CA VAL A 1050 -28.27 3.43 -20.73
C VAL A 1050 -28.78 2.01 -20.93
N ASP A 1051 -28.75 1.17 -19.90
CA ASP A 1051 -29.17 -0.24 -19.93
C ASP A 1051 -29.32 -0.81 -18.49
N VAL A 1052 -29.90 -2.00 -18.31
CA VAL A 1052 -30.06 -2.68 -17.00
C VAL A 1052 -29.74 -4.16 -17.12
N ILE A 1053 -28.83 -4.65 -16.29
CA ILE A 1053 -28.55 -6.08 -16.13
C ILE A 1053 -29.60 -6.65 -15.19
N SER A 1054 -30.37 -7.65 -15.64
CA SER A 1054 -31.27 -8.42 -14.78
C SER A 1054 -30.69 -9.83 -14.58
N PRO A 1055 -30.66 -10.36 -13.35
CA PRO A 1055 -30.19 -11.73 -13.11
C PRO A 1055 -31.15 -12.76 -13.73
N PRO A 1056 -30.66 -13.99 -14.05
CA PRO A 1056 -31.51 -15.06 -14.59
C PRO A 1056 -32.64 -15.42 -13.61
N GLY A 1057 -33.90 -15.35 -14.07
CA GLY A 1057 -35.08 -15.76 -13.27
C GLY A 1057 -35.86 -14.62 -12.59
N TYR A 1058 -35.44 -13.36 -12.71
CA TYR A 1058 -36.18 -12.22 -12.15
C TYR A 1058 -37.32 -11.79 -13.08
N ALA A 1059 -38.58 -11.98 -12.66
CA ALA A 1059 -39.74 -11.42 -13.34
C ALA A 1059 -39.96 -9.98 -12.84
N PRO A 1060 -39.89 -8.94 -13.68
CA PRO A 1060 -40.13 -7.57 -13.22
C PRO A 1060 -41.59 -7.43 -12.76
N PRO A 1061 -41.87 -6.71 -11.65
CA PRO A 1061 -43.23 -6.30 -11.34
C PRO A 1061 -43.74 -5.41 -12.48
N ALA A 1062 -44.97 -5.66 -12.92
CA ALA A 1062 -45.58 -4.95 -14.05
C ALA A 1062 -45.50 -3.42 -13.88
N PRO A 1063 -45.25 -2.66 -14.96
CA PRO A 1063 -45.02 -1.22 -14.88
C PRO A 1063 -46.31 -0.51 -14.44
N THR A 1064 -46.39 -0.09 -13.19
CA THR A 1064 -47.35 0.94 -12.77
C THR A 1064 -46.69 2.30 -12.91
N HIS A 1065 -47.10 3.01 -13.96
CA HIS A 1065 -46.88 4.44 -14.25
C HIS A 1065 -45.49 4.84 -14.73
N SER A 1066 -45.32 4.74 -16.05
CA SER A 1066 -44.38 5.55 -16.83
C SER A 1066 -44.69 7.05 -16.67
N VAL A 1067 -43.80 7.80 -16.04
CA VAL A 1067 -43.67 9.24 -16.30
C VAL A 1067 -42.60 9.39 -17.39
N PRO A 1068 -42.95 9.80 -18.62
CA PRO A 1068 -41.95 10.09 -19.63
C PRO A 1068 -41.28 11.43 -19.33
N ILE A 1069 -39.97 11.44 -19.14
CA ILE A 1069 -39.14 12.64 -19.15
C ILE A 1069 -39.02 13.09 -20.61
N ASP A 1070 -39.74 14.16 -20.97
CA ASP A 1070 -39.67 14.80 -22.29
C ASP A 1070 -38.42 15.68 -22.39
N LEU A 1071 -37.46 15.26 -23.22
CA LEU A 1071 -36.23 15.99 -23.52
C LEU A 1071 -36.45 16.92 -24.71
N ARG A 1072 -37.06 18.10 -24.49
CA ARG A 1072 -36.98 19.27 -25.40
C ARG A 1072 -37.57 20.54 -24.78
N SER A 1073 -36.83 21.25 -23.93
CA SER A 1073 -36.90 22.73 -23.82
C SER A 1073 -35.83 23.28 -22.86
N PRO A 1074 -35.18 24.42 -23.16
CA PRO A 1074 -34.23 25.05 -22.27
C PRO A 1074 -34.95 26.01 -21.32
N GLY A 1075 -35.03 25.68 -20.03
CA GLY A 1075 -35.38 26.66 -18.99
C GLY A 1075 -36.07 26.11 -17.74
N GLY A 1076 -35.36 26.19 -16.61
CA GLY A 1076 -35.92 26.54 -15.30
C GLY A 1076 -36.77 25.49 -14.56
N LEU A 1077 -36.22 24.94 -13.47
CA LEU A 1077 -36.98 24.26 -12.43
C LEU A 1077 -38.05 25.19 -11.83
N ARG A 1078 -39.31 24.73 -11.81
CA ARG A 1078 -40.29 25.12 -10.81
C ARG A 1078 -40.79 23.88 -10.08
N VAL A 1079 -40.60 23.88 -8.76
CA VAL A 1079 -41.19 22.96 -7.80
C VAL A 1079 -42.71 23.20 -7.75
N SER A 1080 -43.51 22.13 -7.69
CA SER A 1080 -44.86 22.23 -7.10
C SER A 1080 -45.07 21.12 -6.07
N SER A 1081 -45.66 21.54 -4.95
CA SER A 1081 -45.97 20.79 -3.76
C SER A 1081 -47.29 20.03 -3.90
N SER A 1082 -47.36 18.81 -3.38
CA SER A 1082 -48.53 18.31 -2.62
C SER A 1082 -48.31 16.86 -2.15
N TYR A 1083 -48.18 16.69 -0.83
CA TYR A 1083 -48.22 15.41 -0.13
C TYR A 1083 -49.19 15.57 1.05
N VAL A 1084 -50.37 14.94 1.04
CA VAL A 1084 -51.17 14.68 2.26
C VAL A 1084 -52.01 13.40 2.09
N SER A 1085 -51.90 12.51 3.08
CA SER A 1085 -52.73 11.35 3.45
C SER A 1085 -52.61 10.12 2.54
N TRP A 1086 -52.33 8.91 3.05
CA TRP A 1086 -53.12 8.16 4.04
C TRP A 1086 -52.28 7.10 4.79
N ILE A 1087 -52.42 7.05 6.12
CA ILE A 1087 -52.26 5.83 6.93
C ILE A 1087 -53.58 5.63 7.67
N ARG A 1088 -54.26 4.49 7.45
CA ARG A 1088 -55.01 3.75 8.49
C ARG A 1088 -55.48 2.38 7.99
N GLU A 1089 -55.19 1.40 8.84
CA GLU A 1089 -55.94 0.17 9.10
C GLU A 1089 -55.83 -0.99 8.09
N ALA A 1090 -54.93 -1.92 8.42
CA ALA A 1090 -55.12 -3.33 8.10
C ALA A 1090 -56.07 -3.97 9.13
N PRO A 1091 -57.01 -4.84 8.71
CA PRO A 1091 -57.50 -5.92 9.55
C PRO A 1091 -56.93 -7.26 9.10
N ALA A 1092 -56.46 -8.00 10.09
CA ALA A 1092 -55.96 -9.36 10.02
C ALA A 1092 -56.89 -10.33 9.29
N ARG A 1093 -56.31 -11.22 8.47
CA ARG A 1093 -56.81 -12.58 8.23
C ARG A 1093 -55.65 -13.56 7.99
N ARG A 1094 -55.40 -14.43 8.98
CA ARG A 1094 -54.91 -15.81 8.79
C ARG A 1094 -56.13 -16.72 8.51
N PRO A 1095 -55.98 -18.02 8.18
CA PRO A 1095 -55.09 -18.63 7.18
C PRO A 1095 -55.87 -19.63 6.28
N ARG A 1096 -55.26 -20.09 5.18
CA ARG A 1096 -55.33 -21.48 4.71
C ARG A 1096 -54.11 -21.81 3.88
#